data_AF-A0A7Y7XJF5-F1
#
_entry.id   AF-A0A7Y7XJF5-F1
#
_cell.length_a   1.000
_cell.length_b   1.000
_cell.length_c   1.000
_cell.angle_alpha   90.00
_cell.angle_beta   90.00
_cell.angle_gamma   90.00
#
_symmetry.space_group_name_H-M   'P 1'
#
loop_
_entity.id
_entity.type
_entity.pdbx_description
1 polymer ?
#
loop_
_entity_poly.entity_id
_entity_poly.type
_entity_poly.pdbx_seq_one_letter_code
_entity_poly.pdbx_strand_id
1 'polypeptide(L)'
;MNSGIINELEEQRRDALVAYYLGQIVPSSNTAAPLRLTTPEDLYEYLLIDNQVSAQVETSRVAQGIASLQQYIHAIYNGMEPGYPYGFSAEELRLWRESMSQYSIWAGYQMIEDYPENYIDPALRLGKTSQFNALENELGQSRLTEDSVQTALKNYLSQFELVSNLMMISGYIDGTDFRHAHYYFVGRQNVEPFTPYWRKVAIDLNDSSTHVSPSAWSEWKTIDVAFEAGVTQVRPVVIRDRLHLVWVQVDQAEVRDDGSKTHQYFYSAKMAYKQLNDQWSPATILFTGLTATNGLTDRSAAEVYIRGGAFSVAMDLRITSTPRLVVAFKLGADEHIHAYDESFSHILLTPAEKSELSRVSGSMFGGDSTRLQFPYKGIDSGAANIDWMVGSLVWDRDNAHNYYPPAGEYPDALNTYLEFRATLHRETGAQGGKLEVQGSCSVVRMERVEMKFSLEDRKVWDWSSPVGLARVEVFFGVFYENGETWALCEMINHVLYFEEKIHHSHVFSHDGTTLVTIDQDTPGTQVGADWNSSFHNGRVRRMRFKVPLDFDLNAILPLTPEEVQGGASFKVVSTISLKWGGQVEGTVNFVNKSNIGSEASFGPLKRNFGVWFADESGGGYTEESLGSTALALNGAAKTPIYTKSWTGATSTSYAFPFGVTRSADPGIGWNRFLVTLSPMLRDVPKVTTTSAGAQFLDLQALELNDLRYVRLNSLFAAELVAKAAFSVEAALSWETQHTEEPPAPGASQPVPVDFNGANGRYFWELFFHAPHLVARRLHSEFDYLGAETWYQRIFNPLTRIQPLDPPPAVDFAYWCVRPLAQPDRPAEQFFGLGGLRDPDAIAYSVPSHYRKAIFTDYLK
;
A
#
# COMPACT_ATOMS: atom_id res chain seq x y z
N MET A 1 -38.05 -63.60 -36.40
CA MET A 1 -38.85 -63.14 -35.24
C MET A 1 -39.38 -61.77 -35.57
N ASN A 2 -40.67 -61.53 -35.32
CA ASN A 2 -41.34 -60.29 -35.69
C ASN A 2 -40.86 -59.20 -34.72
N SER A 3 -40.09 -58.21 -35.20
CA SER A 3 -39.50 -57.15 -34.37
C SER A 3 -40.55 -56.36 -33.57
N GLY A 4 -41.80 -56.32 -34.04
CA GLY A 4 -42.92 -55.68 -33.33
C GLY A 4 -43.23 -56.27 -31.96
N ILE A 5 -43.12 -57.59 -31.77
CA ILE A 5 -43.46 -58.23 -30.48
C ILE A 5 -42.44 -57.89 -29.40
N ILE A 6 -41.15 -57.84 -29.76
CA ILE A 6 -40.09 -57.50 -28.81
C ILE A 6 -40.23 -56.05 -28.35
N ASN A 7 -40.51 -55.14 -29.28
CA ASN A 7 -40.71 -53.73 -28.98
C ASN A 7 -41.89 -53.50 -28.02
N GLU A 8 -43.02 -54.17 -28.26
CA GLU A 8 -44.19 -54.10 -27.36
C GLU A 8 -43.88 -54.64 -25.96
N LEU A 9 -43.11 -55.73 -25.86
CA LEU A 9 -42.74 -56.31 -24.56
C LEU A 9 -41.78 -55.42 -23.77
N GLU A 10 -40.82 -54.76 -24.44
CA GLU A 10 -39.89 -53.85 -23.76
C GLU A 10 -40.60 -52.57 -23.26
N GLU A 11 -41.56 -52.04 -24.01
CA GLU A 11 -42.37 -50.90 -23.57
C GLU A 11 -43.26 -51.27 -22.37
N GLN A 12 -43.91 -52.44 -22.39
CA GLN A 12 -44.68 -52.93 -21.23
C GLN A 12 -43.79 -53.16 -20.01
N ARG A 13 -42.57 -53.68 -20.21
CA ARG A 13 -41.60 -53.89 -19.13
C ARG A 13 -41.15 -52.57 -18.52
N ARG A 14 -40.84 -51.57 -19.35
CA ARG A 14 -40.49 -50.22 -18.94
C ARG A 14 -41.59 -49.61 -18.06
N ASP A 15 -42.84 -49.64 -18.51
CA ASP A 15 -43.98 -49.08 -17.77
C ASP A 15 -44.17 -49.76 -16.41
N ALA A 16 -44.04 -51.09 -16.37
CA ALA A 16 -44.12 -51.86 -15.13
C ALA A 16 -42.98 -51.50 -14.15
N LEU A 17 -41.75 -51.33 -14.66
CA LEU A 17 -40.58 -50.97 -13.85
C LEU A 17 -40.67 -49.53 -13.32
N VAL A 18 -41.14 -48.58 -14.14
CA VAL A 18 -41.37 -47.19 -13.71
C VAL A 18 -42.40 -47.14 -12.58
N ALA A 19 -43.54 -47.82 -12.75
CA ALA A 19 -44.58 -47.89 -11.72
C ALA A 19 -44.06 -48.55 -10.42
N TYR A 20 -43.27 -49.62 -10.54
CA TYR A 20 -42.64 -50.27 -9.39
C TYR A 20 -41.63 -49.36 -8.68
N TYR A 21 -40.79 -48.65 -9.44
CA TYR A 21 -39.77 -47.77 -8.87
C TYR A 21 -40.40 -46.61 -8.09
N LEU A 22 -41.36 -45.91 -8.69
CA LEU A 22 -42.11 -44.83 -8.04
C LEU A 22 -42.91 -45.32 -6.83
N GLY A 23 -43.56 -46.48 -6.93
CA GLY A 23 -44.46 -46.98 -5.88
C GLY A 23 -43.77 -47.68 -4.70
N GLN A 24 -42.59 -48.28 -4.91
CA GLN A 24 -41.93 -49.12 -3.90
C GLN A 24 -40.52 -48.63 -3.54
N ILE A 25 -39.71 -48.23 -4.52
CA ILE A 25 -38.30 -47.87 -4.31
C ILE A 25 -38.15 -46.44 -3.79
N VAL A 26 -38.85 -45.47 -4.40
CA VAL A 26 -38.80 -44.06 -3.95
C VAL A 26 -39.23 -43.92 -2.49
N PRO A 27 -40.35 -44.49 -2.01
CA PRO A 27 -40.79 -44.33 -0.61
C PRO A 27 -39.89 -45.03 0.42
N SER A 28 -39.17 -46.09 0.01
CA SER A 28 -38.28 -46.86 0.89
C SER A 28 -36.84 -46.35 0.91
N SER A 29 -36.48 -45.44 -0.01
CA SER A 29 -35.13 -44.89 -0.14
C SER A 29 -34.94 -43.65 0.73
N ASN A 30 -33.91 -43.67 1.59
CA ASN A 30 -33.55 -42.51 2.43
C ASN A 30 -33.10 -41.28 1.62
N THR A 31 -32.70 -41.45 0.36
CA THR A 31 -32.24 -40.37 -0.52
C THR A 31 -33.32 -39.88 -1.49
N ALA A 32 -34.17 -40.77 -1.99
CA ALA A 32 -35.23 -40.41 -2.96
C ALA A 32 -36.57 -40.05 -2.28
N ALA A 33 -36.90 -40.64 -1.13
CA ALA A 33 -38.15 -40.35 -0.42
C ALA A 33 -38.32 -38.85 -0.05
N PRO A 34 -37.27 -38.12 0.36
CA PRO A 34 -37.39 -36.68 0.65
C PRO A 34 -37.76 -35.84 -0.58
N LEU A 35 -37.44 -36.31 -1.79
CA LEU A 35 -37.67 -35.59 -3.05
C LEU A 35 -39.11 -35.71 -3.57
N ARG A 36 -39.91 -36.64 -3.01
CA ARG A 36 -41.33 -36.85 -3.34
C ARG A 36 -41.60 -37.00 -4.85
N LEU A 37 -40.80 -37.83 -5.53
CA LEU A 37 -41.01 -38.17 -6.94
C LEU A 37 -42.35 -38.90 -7.11
N THR A 38 -43.24 -38.39 -7.96
CA THR A 38 -44.61 -38.91 -8.15
C THR A 38 -44.94 -39.25 -9.59
N THR A 39 -44.26 -38.63 -10.56
CA THR A 39 -44.52 -38.79 -11.99
C THR A 39 -43.36 -39.49 -12.70
N PRO A 40 -43.60 -40.13 -13.86
CA PRO A 40 -42.52 -40.62 -14.72
C PRO A 40 -41.53 -39.52 -15.14
N GLU A 41 -42.00 -38.28 -15.30
CA GLU A 41 -41.19 -37.10 -15.60
C GLU A 41 -40.24 -36.78 -14.44
N ASP A 42 -40.73 -36.81 -13.19
CA ASP A 42 -39.88 -36.65 -12.00
C ASP A 42 -38.77 -37.72 -11.96
N LEU A 43 -39.10 -38.94 -12.39
CA LEU A 43 -38.15 -40.05 -12.45
C LEU A 43 -37.13 -39.87 -13.58
N TYR A 44 -37.53 -39.29 -14.72
CA TYR A 44 -36.61 -38.91 -15.80
C TYR A 44 -35.63 -37.85 -15.34
N GLU A 45 -36.10 -36.77 -14.71
CA GLU A 45 -35.23 -35.70 -14.18
C GLU A 45 -34.25 -36.26 -13.15
N TYR A 46 -34.71 -37.16 -12.28
CA TYR A 46 -33.87 -37.79 -11.26
C TYR A 46 -32.83 -38.79 -11.81
N LEU A 47 -33.22 -39.64 -12.76
CA LEU A 47 -32.34 -40.68 -13.32
C LEU A 47 -31.54 -40.22 -14.55
N LEU A 48 -31.85 -39.03 -15.09
CA LEU A 48 -31.22 -38.44 -16.28
C LEU A 48 -31.33 -39.32 -17.53
N ILE A 49 -32.32 -40.21 -17.59
CA ILE A 49 -32.58 -41.09 -18.72
C ILE A 49 -34.09 -41.17 -18.95
N ASP A 50 -34.50 -40.92 -20.18
CA ASP A 50 -35.91 -40.84 -20.54
C ASP A 50 -36.54 -42.24 -20.46
N ASN A 51 -37.52 -42.38 -19.57
CA ASN A 51 -38.24 -43.61 -19.29
C ASN A 51 -39.56 -43.73 -20.07
N GLN A 52 -39.81 -42.82 -21.03
CA GLN A 52 -41.00 -42.78 -21.88
C GLN A 52 -40.69 -42.99 -23.38
N VAL A 53 -39.41 -43.19 -23.75
CA VAL A 53 -38.98 -43.44 -25.13
C VAL A 53 -39.48 -44.79 -25.66
N SER A 54 -39.89 -44.83 -26.93
CA SER A 54 -40.30 -46.07 -27.61
C SER A 54 -39.11 -47.01 -27.86
N ALA A 55 -39.40 -48.31 -27.99
CA ALA A 55 -38.36 -49.32 -28.21
C ALA A 55 -37.66 -49.22 -29.59
N GLN A 56 -38.13 -48.34 -30.49
CA GLN A 56 -37.55 -48.12 -31.82
C GLN A 56 -36.38 -47.12 -31.84
N VAL A 57 -36.17 -46.36 -30.76
CA VAL A 57 -35.08 -45.38 -30.70
C VAL A 57 -33.79 -46.08 -30.32
N GLU A 58 -32.84 -46.10 -31.25
CA GLU A 58 -31.51 -46.67 -31.01
C GLU A 58 -30.52 -45.57 -30.60
N THR A 59 -29.80 -45.80 -29.51
CA THR A 59 -28.69 -44.94 -29.05
C THR A 59 -27.53 -45.81 -28.57
N SER A 60 -26.31 -45.27 -28.67
CA SER A 60 -25.14 -45.95 -28.09
C SER A 60 -25.07 -45.67 -26.59
N ARG A 61 -24.48 -46.59 -25.82
CA ARG A 61 -24.28 -46.40 -24.37
C ARG A 61 -23.49 -45.13 -24.04
N VAL A 62 -22.51 -44.80 -24.88
CA VAL A 62 -21.68 -43.59 -24.71
C VAL A 62 -22.50 -42.34 -24.99
N ALA A 63 -23.26 -42.31 -26.09
CA ALA A 63 -24.12 -41.17 -26.42
C ALA A 63 -25.18 -40.92 -25.33
N GLN A 64 -25.79 -41.96 -24.79
CA GLN A 64 -26.73 -41.82 -23.67
C GLN A 64 -26.03 -41.29 -22.41
N GLY A 65 -24.85 -41.79 -22.07
CA GLY A 65 -24.07 -41.27 -20.94
C GLY A 65 -23.70 -39.79 -21.08
N ILE A 66 -23.34 -39.36 -22.30
CA ILE A 66 -23.09 -37.94 -22.60
C ILE A 66 -24.36 -37.11 -22.41
N ALA A 67 -25.50 -37.55 -22.95
CA ALA A 67 -26.77 -36.84 -22.84
C ALA A 67 -27.20 -36.66 -21.37
N SER A 68 -27.09 -37.73 -20.57
CA SER A 68 -27.39 -37.68 -19.13
C SER A 68 -26.51 -36.68 -18.39
N LEU A 69 -25.19 -36.66 -18.66
CA LEU A 69 -24.26 -35.71 -18.04
C LEU A 69 -24.51 -34.27 -18.48
N GLN A 70 -24.79 -34.06 -19.77
CA GLN A 70 -25.11 -32.72 -20.30
C GLN A 70 -26.36 -32.15 -19.64
N GLN A 71 -27.44 -32.94 -19.55
CA GLN A 71 -28.67 -32.55 -18.85
C GLN A 71 -28.38 -32.16 -17.40
N TYR A 72 -27.59 -32.96 -16.69
CA TYR A 72 -27.23 -32.69 -15.30
C TYR A 72 -26.46 -31.38 -15.12
N ILE A 73 -25.43 -31.14 -15.95
CA ILE A 73 -24.63 -29.91 -15.90
C ILE A 73 -25.49 -28.69 -16.25
N HIS A 74 -26.40 -28.82 -17.23
CA HIS A 74 -27.36 -27.74 -17.53
C HIS A 74 -28.28 -27.44 -16.35
N ALA A 75 -28.76 -28.45 -15.63
CA ALA A 75 -29.60 -28.27 -14.46
C ALA A 75 -28.84 -27.58 -13.31
N ILE A 76 -27.57 -27.93 -13.09
CA ILE A 76 -26.67 -27.24 -12.14
C ILE A 76 -26.51 -25.76 -12.52
N TYR A 77 -26.13 -25.46 -13.76
CA TYR A 77 -25.87 -24.08 -14.19
C TYR A 77 -27.13 -23.22 -14.28
N ASN A 78 -28.31 -23.82 -14.39
CA ASN A 78 -29.59 -23.12 -14.31
C ASN A 78 -30.13 -23.01 -12.87
N GLY A 79 -29.40 -23.52 -11.87
CA GLY A 79 -29.81 -23.48 -10.46
C GLY A 79 -31.00 -24.39 -10.13
N MET A 80 -31.25 -25.42 -10.95
CA MET A 80 -32.31 -26.41 -10.74
C MET A 80 -31.85 -27.53 -9.80
N GLU A 81 -30.54 -27.79 -9.71
CA GLU A 81 -29.97 -28.80 -8.82
C GLU A 81 -29.55 -28.22 -7.45
N PRO A 82 -30.08 -28.73 -6.33
CA PRO A 82 -29.71 -28.25 -5.01
C PRO A 82 -28.31 -28.72 -4.60
N GLY A 83 -27.63 -27.93 -3.75
CA GLY A 83 -26.32 -28.28 -3.18
C GLY A 83 -25.11 -27.75 -3.94
N TYR A 84 -25.34 -27.02 -5.04
CA TYR A 84 -24.29 -26.34 -5.81
C TYR A 84 -24.26 -24.83 -5.50
N PRO A 85 -23.09 -24.17 -5.63
CA PRO A 85 -22.98 -22.72 -5.43
C PRO A 85 -23.73 -21.95 -6.52
N TYR A 86 -24.59 -21.01 -6.15
CA TYR A 86 -25.41 -20.20 -7.07
C TYR A 86 -24.66 -18.98 -7.66
N GLY A 87 -23.35 -19.09 -7.88
CA GLY A 87 -22.48 -17.95 -8.19
C GLY A 87 -21.42 -18.25 -9.25
N PHE A 88 -21.75 -19.06 -10.26
CA PHE A 88 -20.86 -19.31 -11.39
C PHE A 88 -20.50 -18.00 -12.11
N SER A 89 -19.25 -17.88 -12.55
CA SER A 89 -18.81 -16.72 -13.31
C SER A 89 -19.52 -16.67 -14.66
N ALA A 90 -19.69 -15.46 -15.20
CA ALA A 90 -20.26 -15.27 -16.54
C ALA A 90 -19.45 -16.02 -17.61
N GLU A 91 -18.15 -16.15 -17.41
CA GLU A 91 -17.24 -16.84 -18.34
C GLU A 91 -17.43 -18.36 -18.31
N GLU A 92 -17.53 -18.98 -17.13
CA GLU A 92 -17.79 -20.43 -17.02
C GLU A 92 -19.12 -20.79 -17.70
N LEU A 93 -20.16 -19.98 -17.47
CA LEU A 93 -21.47 -20.18 -18.09
C LEU A 93 -21.41 -20.00 -19.62
N ARG A 94 -20.66 -19.01 -20.10
CA ARG A 94 -20.46 -18.77 -21.53
C ARG A 94 -19.74 -19.92 -22.19
N LEU A 95 -18.62 -20.36 -21.62
CA LEU A 95 -17.80 -21.47 -22.13
C LEU A 95 -18.61 -22.77 -22.24
N TRP A 96 -19.42 -23.08 -21.22
CA TRP A 96 -20.30 -24.24 -21.29
C TRP A 96 -21.33 -24.12 -22.42
N ARG A 97 -22.07 -23.01 -22.45
CA ARG A 97 -23.16 -22.79 -23.42
C ARG A 97 -22.68 -22.75 -24.86
N GLU A 98 -21.55 -22.10 -25.12
CA GLU A 98 -21.07 -21.84 -26.48
C GLU A 98 -20.11 -22.91 -27.00
N SER A 99 -19.40 -23.64 -26.12
CA SER A 99 -18.27 -24.47 -26.53
C SER A 99 -18.33 -25.92 -26.04
N MET A 100 -18.64 -26.14 -24.75
CA MET A 100 -18.45 -27.45 -24.10
C MET A 100 -19.71 -28.32 -24.06
N SER A 101 -20.91 -27.72 -24.21
CA SER A 101 -22.19 -28.43 -24.10
C SER A 101 -22.54 -29.30 -25.30
N GLN A 102 -21.89 -29.14 -26.47
CA GLN A 102 -22.16 -29.93 -27.67
C GLN A 102 -20.90 -30.68 -28.13
N TYR A 103 -21.02 -31.99 -28.35
CA TYR A 103 -19.87 -32.83 -28.71
C TYR A 103 -19.12 -32.33 -29.97
N SER A 104 -19.84 -31.99 -31.04
CA SER A 104 -19.21 -31.55 -32.30
C SER A 104 -18.42 -30.25 -32.13
N ILE A 105 -18.93 -29.32 -31.32
CA ILE A 105 -18.27 -28.05 -31.03
C ILE A 105 -17.04 -28.32 -30.15
N TRP A 106 -17.22 -29.07 -29.06
CA TRP A 106 -16.13 -29.49 -28.17
C TRP A 106 -15.01 -30.20 -28.93
N ALA A 107 -15.35 -31.13 -29.83
CA ALA A 107 -14.38 -31.84 -30.66
C ALA A 107 -13.61 -30.89 -31.58
N GLY A 108 -14.29 -29.88 -32.16
CA GLY A 108 -13.62 -28.80 -32.91
C GLY A 108 -12.64 -28.02 -32.05
N TYR A 109 -13.00 -27.67 -30.81
CA TYR A 109 -12.09 -27.02 -29.85
C TYR A 109 -10.88 -27.89 -29.53
N GLN A 110 -11.07 -29.20 -29.31
CA GLN A 110 -9.97 -30.14 -29.07
C GLN A 110 -9.04 -30.22 -30.28
N MET A 111 -9.59 -30.29 -31.50
CA MET A 111 -8.79 -30.30 -32.73
C MET A 111 -7.97 -29.02 -32.92
N ILE A 112 -8.48 -27.86 -32.53
CA ILE A 112 -7.71 -26.60 -32.58
C ILE A 112 -6.57 -26.60 -31.55
N GLU A 113 -6.76 -27.22 -30.38
CA GLU A 113 -5.69 -27.34 -29.37
C GLU A 113 -4.60 -28.33 -29.77
N ASP A 114 -4.99 -29.49 -30.29
CA ASP A 114 -4.06 -30.55 -30.65
C ASP A 114 -3.37 -30.30 -32.00
N TYR A 115 -4.10 -29.72 -32.96
CA TYR A 115 -3.69 -29.53 -34.34
C TYR A 115 -4.05 -28.14 -34.89
N PRO A 116 -3.61 -27.04 -34.23
CA PRO A 116 -3.89 -25.68 -34.70
C PRO A 116 -3.36 -25.44 -36.13
N GLU A 117 -2.30 -26.13 -36.56
CA GLU A 117 -1.73 -26.01 -37.91
C GLU A 117 -2.73 -26.26 -39.04
N ASN A 118 -3.79 -27.03 -38.79
CA ASN A 118 -4.85 -27.30 -39.77
C ASN A 118 -5.82 -26.13 -39.94
N TYR A 119 -5.85 -25.19 -38.99
CA TYR A 119 -6.78 -24.07 -38.91
C TYR A 119 -6.11 -22.71 -39.14
N ILE A 120 -4.78 -22.68 -39.33
CA ILE A 120 -4.04 -21.45 -39.62
C ILE A 120 -4.36 -21.00 -41.05
N ASP A 121 -4.99 -19.84 -41.15
CA ASP A 121 -5.37 -19.20 -42.40
C ASP A 121 -5.18 -17.68 -42.28
N PRO A 122 -4.32 -17.05 -43.10
CA PRO A 122 -4.02 -15.63 -42.96
C PRO A 122 -5.26 -14.74 -43.18
N ALA A 123 -6.25 -15.21 -43.94
CA ALA A 123 -7.51 -14.49 -44.17
C ALA A 123 -8.50 -14.64 -43.00
N LEU A 124 -8.43 -15.71 -42.22
CA LEU A 124 -9.33 -15.98 -41.08
C LEU A 124 -8.71 -15.68 -39.71
N ARG A 125 -7.43 -15.27 -39.69
CA ARG A 125 -6.71 -14.87 -38.47
C ARG A 125 -7.54 -13.90 -37.61
N LEU A 126 -7.64 -14.20 -36.32
CA LEU A 126 -8.35 -13.37 -35.35
C LEU A 126 -7.46 -12.21 -34.87
N GLY A 127 -8.10 -11.10 -34.48
CA GLY A 127 -7.40 -9.95 -33.90
C GLY A 127 -6.35 -9.31 -34.83
N LYS A 128 -6.64 -9.22 -36.12
CA LYS A 128 -5.87 -8.41 -37.08
C LYS A 128 -5.92 -6.93 -36.68
N THR A 129 -4.79 -6.24 -36.75
CA THR A 129 -4.76 -4.79 -36.53
C THR A 129 -5.53 -4.05 -37.63
N SER A 130 -5.98 -2.83 -37.34
CA SER A 130 -6.58 -1.93 -38.33
C SER A 130 -5.64 -1.68 -39.52
N GLN A 131 -4.33 -1.58 -39.27
CA GLN A 131 -3.30 -1.45 -40.31
C GLN A 131 -3.25 -2.71 -41.19
N PHE A 132 -3.31 -3.90 -40.60
CA PHE A 132 -3.28 -5.15 -41.36
C PHE A 132 -4.56 -5.39 -42.15
N ASN A 133 -5.73 -5.01 -41.61
CA ASN A 133 -6.98 -5.05 -42.36
C ASN A 133 -6.94 -4.09 -43.56
N ALA A 134 -6.34 -2.92 -43.42
CA ALA A 134 -6.12 -2.00 -44.55
C ALA A 134 -5.21 -2.64 -45.61
N LEU A 135 -4.09 -3.25 -45.19
CA LEU A 135 -3.19 -3.99 -46.08
C LEU A 135 -3.93 -5.11 -46.84
N GLU A 136 -4.69 -5.96 -46.14
CA GLU A 136 -5.48 -7.04 -46.75
C GLU A 136 -6.50 -6.51 -47.77
N ASN A 137 -7.18 -5.41 -47.45
CA ASN A 137 -8.11 -4.76 -48.37
C ASN A 137 -7.41 -4.19 -49.62
N GLU A 138 -6.26 -3.53 -49.45
CA GLU A 138 -5.47 -2.99 -50.58
C GLU A 138 -5.00 -4.11 -51.51
N LEU A 139 -4.52 -5.22 -50.94
CA LEU A 139 -4.10 -6.42 -51.67
C LEU A 139 -5.28 -7.15 -52.33
N GLY A 140 -6.49 -7.02 -51.78
CA GLY A 140 -7.71 -7.64 -52.32
C GLY A 140 -8.32 -6.91 -53.52
N GLN A 141 -8.11 -5.59 -53.65
CA GLN A 141 -8.77 -4.75 -54.66
C GLN A 141 -8.10 -4.75 -56.04
N SER A 142 -6.80 -5.01 -56.09
CA SER A 142 -6.01 -4.95 -57.32
C SER A 142 -5.46 -6.33 -57.68
N ARG A 143 -5.09 -6.51 -58.95
CA ARG A 143 -4.29 -7.67 -59.34
C ARG A 143 -2.97 -7.61 -58.56
N LEU A 144 -2.57 -8.72 -57.97
CA LEU A 144 -1.28 -8.79 -57.29
C LEU A 144 -0.14 -8.66 -58.31
N THR A 145 0.64 -7.61 -58.14
CA THR A 145 1.91 -7.38 -58.82
C THR A 145 2.94 -7.01 -57.77
N GLU A 146 4.23 -7.10 -58.10
CA GLU A 146 5.29 -6.70 -57.18
C GLU A 146 5.13 -5.24 -56.71
N ASP A 147 4.76 -4.35 -57.63
CA ASP A 147 4.50 -2.93 -57.33
C ASP A 147 3.30 -2.71 -56.40
N SER A 148 2.20 -3.45 -56.59
CA SER A 148 1.01 -3.29 -55.73
C SER A 148 1.28 -3.80 -54.32
N VAL A 149 1.98 -4.94 -54.19
CA VAL A 149 2.40 -5.46 -52.88
C VAL A 149 3.39 -4.52 -52.20
N GLN A 150 4.38 -3.99 -52.93
CA GLN A 150 5.33 -3.04 -52.39
C GLN A 150 4.66 -1.75 -51.90
N THR A 151 3.70 -1.24 -52.65
CA THR A 151 2.94 -0.04 -52.26
C THR A 151 2.12 -0.30 -50.99
N ALA A 152 1.40 -1.42 -50.95
CA ALA A 152 0.55 -1.76 -49.81
C ALA A 152 1.38 -1.99 -48.52
N LEU A 153 2.54 -2.65 -48.64
CA LEU A 153 3.47 -2.81 -47.51
C LEU A 153 4.09 -1.48 -47.06
N LYS A 154 4.45 -0.58 -47.98
CA LYS A 154 4.92 0.76 -47.61
C LYS A 154 3.86 1.54 -46.83
N ASN A 155 2.60 1.46 -47.25
CA ASN A 155 1.48 2.08 -46.54
C ASN A 155 1.33 1.51 -45.11
N TYR A 156 1.40 0.19 -44.97
CA TYR A 156 1.40 -0.47 -43.64
C TYR A 156 2.55 0.04 -42.77
N LEU A 157 3.77 0.11 -43.31
CA LEU A 157 4.96 0.54 -42.59
C LEU A 157 4.90 2.00 -42.14
N SER A 158 4.36 2.90 -42.97
CA SER A 158 4.14 4.30 -42.59
C SER A 158 3.15 4.43 -41.43
N GLN A 159 2.11 3.60 -41.38
CA GLN A 159 1.19 3.58 -40.23
C GLN A 159 1.83 2.95 -38.99
N PHE A 160 2.65 1.91 -39.16
CA PHE A 160 3.39 1.28 -38.07
C PHE A 160 4.38 2.24 -37.39
N GLU A 161 5.10 3.06 -38.16
CA GLU A 161 6.04 4.06 -37.64
C GLU A 161 5.39 5.03 -36.64
N LEU A 162 4.14 5.41 -36.91
CA LEU A 162 3.39 6.31 -36.03
C LEU A 162 3.05 5.68 -34.67
N VAL A 163 2.79 4.38 -34.64
CA VAL A 163 2.32 3.67 -33.42
C VAL A 163 3.44 2.99 -32.64
N SER A 164 4.55 2.64 -33.29
CA SER A 164 5.65 1.90 -32.65
C SER A 164 6.43 2.76 -31.63
N ASN A 165 6.51 4.06 -31.90
CA ASN A 165 7.30 5.03 -31.12
C ASN A 165 6.44 5.90 -30.18
N LEU A 166 5.22 5.46 -29.87
CA LEU A 166 4.37 6.17 -28.90
C LEU A 166 5.03 6.16 -27.52
N MET A 167 5.06 7.32 -26.87
CA MET A 167 5.50 7.45 -25.49
C MET A 167 4.33 7.17 -24.55
N MET A 168 4.53 6.20 -23.67
CA MET A 168 3.63 5.86 -22.58
C MET A 168 3.57 6.99 -21.55
N ILE A 169 2.35 7.41 -21.22
CA ILE A 169 2.07 8.47 -20.23
C ILE A 169 1.62 7.86 -18.91
N SER A 170 0.69 6.91 -18.96
CA SER A 170 0.08 6.31 -17.77
C SER A 170 -0.55 4.95 -18.07
N GLY A 171 -0.91 4.21 -17.03
CA GLY A 171 -1.73 3.03 -17.16
C GLY A 171 -2.51 2.68 -15.89
N TYR A 172 -3.45 1.76 -16.05
CA TYR A 172 -4.39 1.30 -15.04
C TYR A 172 -4.57 -0.21 -15.12
N ILE A 173 -4.44 -0.90 -14.00
CA ILE A 173 -4.67 -2.34 -13.85
C ILE A 173 -6.11 -2.51 -13.40
N ASP A 174 -6.91 -3.19 -14.20
CA ASP A 174 -8.30 -3.50 -13.90
C ASP A 174 -8.40 -4.80 -13.10
N GLY A 175 -8.02 -4.72 -11.83
CA GLY A 175 -8.03 -5.86 -10.92
C GLY A 175 -7.06 -5.67 -9.75
N THR A 176 -7.24 -6.51 -8.73
CA THR A 176 -6.33 -6.60 -7.57
C THR A 176 -5.39 -7.81 -7.67
N ASP A 177 -5.66 -8.77 -8.54
CA ASP A 177 -4.69 -9.80 -8.91
C ASP A 177 -3.90 -9.33 -10.14
N PHE A 178 -2.68 -8.84 -9.90
CA PHE A 178 -1.87 -8.27 -10.98
C PHE A 178 -1.32 -9.33 -11.95
N ARG A 179 -1.36 -10.63 -11.59
CA ARG A 179 -0.97 -11.72 -12.49
C ARG A 179 -2.11 -12.14 -13.43
N HIS A 180 -3.35 -11.81 -13.09
CA HIS A 180 -4.56 -12.18 -13.84
C HIS A 180 -5.50 -10.97 -13.99
N ALA A 181 -5.09 -9.96 -14.75
CA ALA A 181 -5.86 -8.72 -14.93
C ALA A 181 -5.63 -8.06 -16.30
N HIS A 182 -6.58 -7.21 -16.69
CA HIS A 182 -6.40 -6.34 -17.85
C HIS A 182 -5.64 -5.07 -17.49
N TYR A 183 -4.60 -4.74 -18.25
CA TYR A 183 -3.84 -3.52 -18.06
C TYR A 183 -4.18 -2.59 -19.22
N TYR A 184 -4.56 -1.36 -18.89
CA TYR A 184 -4.91 -0.30 -19.83
C TYR A 184 -3.80 0.73 -19.84
N PHE A 185 -3.44 1.18 -21.03
CA PHE A 185 -2.31 2.07 -21.26
C PHE A 185 -2.74 3.26 -22.09
N VAL A 186 -2.23 4.44 -21.75
CA VAL A 186 -2.38 5.67 -22.52
C VAL A 186 -1.00 6.14 -22.96
N GLY A 187 -0.82 6.29 -24.26
CA GLY A 187 0.38 6.83 -24.87
C GLY A 187 0.07 8.06 -25.73
N ARG A 188 1.12 8.74 -26.19
CA ARG A 188 1.02 9.85 -27.14
C ARG A 188 2.16 9.82 -28.14
N GLN A 189 1.97 10.50 -29.27
CA GLN A 189 3.07 10.76 -30.19
C GLN A 189 4.16 11.64 -29.54
N ASN A 190 5.38 11.52 -30.03
CA ASN A 190 6.53 12.31 -29.56
C ASN A 190 6.67 13.65 -30.29
N VAL A 191 5.87 13.87 -31.34
CA VAL A 191 5.86 15.08 -32.17
C VAL A 191 4.48 15.72 -32.12
N GLU A 192 4.43 17.04 -32.28
CA GLU A 192 3.17 17.78 -32.37
C GLU A 192 2.32 17.22 -33.53
N PRO A 193 1.01 16.97 -33.33
CA PRO A 193 0.14 17.52 -32.27
C PRO A 193 0.00 16.67 -31.00
N PHE A 194 0.92 15.72 -30.73
CA PHE A 194 0.89 14.85 -29.53
C PHE A 194 -0.40 14.01 -29.41
N THR A 195 -0.91 13.52 -30.54
CA THR A 195 -2.16 12.75 -30.57
C THR A 195 -2.12 11.60 -29.55
N PRO A 196 -3.12 11.49 -28.67
CA PRO A 196 -3.18 10.45 -27.66
C PRO A 196 -3.78 9.15 -28.21
N TYR A 197 -3.27 8.04 -27.70
CA TYR A 197 -3.67 6.69 -28.06
C TYR A 197 -3.89 5.87 -26.79
N TRP A 198 -4.71 4.83 -26.89
CA TRP A 198 -4.88 3.85 -25.84
C TRP A 198 -4.73 2.43 -26.38
N ARG A 199 -4.33 1.52 -25.50
CA ARG A 199 -4.37 0.07 -25.74
C ARG A 199 -4.62 -0.67 -24.44
N LYS A 200 -4.89 -1.96 -24.53
CA LYS A 200 -4.92 -2.85 -23.37
C LYS A 200 -4.10 -4.12 -23.61
N VAL A 201 -3.73 -4.79 -22.54
CA VAL A 201 -3.17 -6.14 -22.56
C VAL A 201 -3.89 -6.99 -21.53
N ALA A 202 -4.15 -8.24 -21.88
CA ALA A 202 -4.65 -9.24 -20.96
C ALA A 202 -3.47 -9.97 -20.29
N ILE A 203 -3.17 -9.64 -19.04
CA ILE A 203 -2.11 -10.28 -18.28
C ILE A 203 -2.68 -11.54 -17.62
N ASP A 204 -2.09 -12.67 -17.97
CA ASP A 204 -2.35 -14.00 -17.41
C ASP A 204 -0.99 -14.69 -17.28
N LEU A 205 -0.34 -14.53 -16.11
CA LEU A 205 1.05 -14.91 -15.89
C LEU A 205 1.21 -15.82 -14.67
N ASN A 206 2.07 -16.82 -14.80
CA ASN A 206 2.47 -17.73 -13.72
C ASN A 206 3.98 -17.68 -13.49
N ASP A 207 4.48 -18.36 -12.46
CA ASP A 207 5.90 -18.31 -12.08
C ASP A 207 6.86 -18.78 -13.19
N SER A 208 6.38 -19.59 -14.14
CA SER A 208 7.16 -20.09 -15.28
C SER A 208 7.03 -19.25 -16.56
N SER A 209 6.22 -18.19 -16.54
CA SER A 209 6.04 -17.32 -17.71
C SER A 209 7.34 -16.56 -18.03
N THR A 210 7.83 -16.70 -19.27
CA THR A 210 9.03 -15.96 -19.74
C THR A 210 8.69 -14.72 -20.57
N HIS A 211 7.44 -14.57 -21.01
CA HIS A 211 6.98 -13.45 -21.83
C HIS A 211 5.47 -13.25 -21.73
N VAL A 212 4.96 -12.15 -22.29
CA VAL A 212 3.52 -11.92 -22.50
C VAL A 212 3.18 -12.27 -23.94
N SER A 213 2.14 -13.08 -24.19
CA SER A 213 1.77 -13.45 -25.55
C SER A 213 1.50 -12.23 -26.45
N PRO A 214 1.98 -12.20 -27.69
CA PRO A 214 1.65 -11.14 -28.65
C PRO A 214 0.15 -10.97 -28.89
N SER A 215 -0.64 -12.04 -28.78
CA SER A 215 -2.09 -12.00 -28.98
C SER A 215 -2.83 -11.32 -27.82
N ALA A 216 -2.22 -11.29 -26.62
CA ALA A 216 -2.79 -10.65 -25.43
C ALA A 216 -2.84 -9.12 -25.53
N TRP A 217 -1.96 -8.53 -26.35
CA TRP A 217 -1.86 -7.09 -26.57
C TRP A 217 -2.85 -6.60 -27.64
N SER A 218 -3.75 -5.68 -27.30
CA SER A 218 -4.56 -4.99 -28.32
C SER A 218 -3.72 -4.06 -29.18
N GLU A 219 -4.20 -3.70 -30.37
CA GLU A 219 -3.63 -2.59 -31.13
C GLU A 219 -3.75 -1.26 -30.38
N TRP A 220 -2.93 -0.29 -30.78
CA TRP A 220 -3.14 1.11 -30.41
C TRP A 220 -4.35 1.69 -31.15
N LYS A 221 -5.27 2.31 -30.42
CA LYS A 221 -6.41 3.05 -30.97
C LYS A 221 -6.32 4.53 -30.60
N THR A 222 -6.70 5.39 -31.53
CA THR A 222 -6.72 6.84 -31.30
C THR A 222 -7.73 7.21 -30.21
N ILE A 223 -7.40 8.22 -29.42
CA ILE A 223 -8.35 8.91 -28.54
C ILE A 223 -8.77 10.20 -29.25
N ASP A 224 -10.00 10.25 -29.75
CA ASP A 224 -10.57 11.38 -30.52
C ASP A 224 -11.28 12.42 -29.61
N VAL A 225 -10.92 12.45 -28.33
CA VAL A 225 -11.28 13.52 -27.39
C VAL A 225 -10.49 14.77 -27.73
N ALA A 226 -11.17 15.93 -27.79
CA ALA A 226 -10.52 17.22 -27.98
C ALA A 226 -9.81 17.67 -26.70
N PHE A 227 -8.53 17.33 -26.56
CA PHE A 227 -7.67 17.85 -25.50
C PHE A 227 -7.19 19.27 -25.84
N GLU A 228 -7.11 20.13 -24.82
CA GLU A 228 -6.43 21.41 -24.97
C GLU A 228 -4.90 21.23 -25.01
N ALA A 229 -4.19 22.16 -25.66
CA ALA A 229 -2.75 22.05 -25.93
C ALA A 229 -1.87 21.90 -24.67
N GLY A 230 -2.39 22.24 -23.48
CA GLY A 230 -1.71 22.10 -22.19
C GLY A 230 -1.92 20.78 -21.46
N VAL A 231 -2.71 19.84 -21.98
CA VAL A 231 -2.99 18.57 -21.30
C VAL A 231 -1.78 17.64 -21.41
N THR A 232 -1.10 17.42 -20.29
CA THR A 232 0.08 16.54 -20.21
C THR A 232 -0.17 15.26 -19.43
N GLN A 233 -1.22 15.22 -18.60
CA GLN A 233 -1.51 14.14 -17.67
C GLN A 233 -2.93 13.61 -17.90
N VAL A 234 -3.03 12.41 -18.48
CA VAL A 234 -4.28 11.69 -18.68
C VAL A 234 -4.18 10.35 -17.95
N ARG A 235 -5.21 9.96 -17.21
CA ARG A 235 -5.25 8.69 -16.47
C ARG A 235 -6.43 7.84 -16.92
N PRO A 236 -6.20 6.59 -17.36
CA PRO A 236 -7.28 5.64 -17.62
C PRO A 236 -7.85 5.11 -16.30
N VAL A 237 -9.15 4.82 -16.29
CA VAL A 237 -9.83 4.10 -15.21
C VAL A 237 -10.97 3.28 -15.81
N VAL A 238 -11.20 2.08 -15.29
CA VAL A 238 -12.32 1.23 -15.71
C VAL A 238 -13.44 1.33 -14.69
N ILE A 239 -14.65 1.64 -15.18
CA ILE A 239 -15.86 1.77 -14.36
C ILE A 239 -16.92 0.89 -15.02
N ARG A 240 -17.35 -0.19 -14.35
CA ARG A 240 -18.32 -1.18 -14.87
C ARG A 240 -17.95 -1.67 -16.28
N ASP A 241 -16.73 -2.20 -16.41
CA ASP A 241 -16.16 -2.71 -17.67
C ASP A 241 -16.05 -1.69 -18.81
N ARG A 242 -16.22 -0.40 -18.52
CA ARG A 242 -16.08 0.69 -19.49
C ARG A 242 -14.86 1.53 -19.19
N LEU A 243 -14.02 1.71 -20.21
CA LEU A 243 -12.84 2.58 -20.14
C LEU A 243 -13.26 4.05 -20.10
N HIS A 244 -12.76 4.75 -19.09
CA HIS A 244 -12.84 6.19 -18.93
C HIS A 244 -11.43 6.79 -18.93
N LEU A 245 -11.32 8.02 -19.39
CA LEU A 245 -10.12 8.84 -19.28
C LEU A 245 -10.47 10.05 -18.43
N VAL A 246 -9.61 10.35 -17.47
CA VAL A 246 -9.73 11.53 -16.62
C VAL A 246 -8.44 12.32 -16.74
N TRP A 247 -8.56 13.64 -16.89
CA TRP A 247 -7.42 14.55 -17.02
C TRP A 247 -7.71 15.87 -16.32
N VAL A 248 -6.64 16.62 -16.06
CA VAL A 248 -6.72 17.97 -15.49
C VAL A 248 -6.11 18.94 -16.49
N GLN A 249 -6.73 20.10 -16.65
CA GLN A 249 -6.24 21.18 -17.50
C GLN A 249 -6.38 22.54 -16.82
N VAL A 250 -5.55 23.49 -17.21
CA VAL A 250 -5.68 24.91 -16.86
C VAL A 250 -6.39 25.61 -18.00
N ASP A 251 -7.48 26.28 -17.67
CA ASP A 251 -8.36 27.03 -18.56
C ASP A 251 -7.93 28.52 -18.59
N GLN A 252 -8.85 29.44 -18.90
CA GLN A 252 -8.56 30.86 -19.03
C GLN A 252 -8.26 31.55 -17.68
N ALA A 253 -7.54 32.68 -17.75
CA ALA A 253 -7.34 33.56 -16.61
C ALA A 253 -8.68 34.11 -16.09
N GLU A 254 -8.83 34.19 -14.78
CA GLU A 254 -9.99 34.83 -14.16
C GLU A 254 -9.91 36.36 -14.39
N VAL A 255 -11.05 36.90 -14.83
CA VAL A 255 -11.23 38.31 -15.14
C VAL A 255 -12.35 38.84 -14.27
N ARG A 256 -12.12 39.97 -13.60
CA ARG A 256 -13.15 40.67 -12.81
C ARG A 256 -14.14 41.37 -13.73
N ASP A 257 -15.27 41.78 -13.16
CA ASP A 257 -16.31 42.54 -13.88
C ASP A 257 -15.79 43.85 -14.51
N ASP A 258 -14.68 44.40 -14.01
CA ASP A 258 -14.01 45.59 -14.56
C ASP A 258 -13.02 45.30 -15.71
N GLY A 259 -12.89 44.05 -16.14
CA GLY A 259 -11.97 43.61 -17.19
C GLY A 259 -10.52 43.38 -16.74
N SER A 260 -10.20 43.58 -15.45
CA SER A 260 -8.86 43.31 -14.91
C SER A 260 -8.63 41.83 -14.61
N LYS A 261 -7.42 41.33 -14.92
CA LYS A 261 -7.03 39.94 -14.60
C LYS A 261 -6.66 39.81 -13.13
N THR A 262 -7.21 38.80 -12.43
CA THR A 262 -6.94 38.56 -11.00
C THR A 262 -5.59 37.89 -10.72
N HIS A 263 -4.85 37.56 -11.79
CA HIS A 263 -3.65 36.71 -11.74
C HIS A 263 -3.94 35.28 -11.25
N GLN A 264 -5.22 34.88 -11.21
CA GLN A 264 -5.65 33.50 -11.06
C GLN A 264 -6.14 32.95 -12.40
N TYR A 265 -6.12 31.63 -12.52
CA TYR A 265 -6.50 30.85 -13.69
C TYR A 265 -7.50 29.79 -13.26
N PHE A 266 -8.53 29.60 -14.07
CA PHE A 266 -9.42 28.47 -13.88
C PHE A 266 -8.67 27.17 -14.20
N TYR A 267 -9.00 26.10 -13.49
CA TYR A 267 -8.61 24.76 -13.87
C TYR A 267 -9.81 23.84 -13.76
N SER A 268 -9.81 22.78 -14.58
CA SER A 268 -10.89 21.81 -14.60
C SER A 268 -10.35 20.38 -14.65
N ALA A 269 -10.96 19.52 -13.83
CA ALA A 269 -10.86 18.07 -13.99
C ALA A 269 -11.99 17.62 -14.91
N LYS A 270 -11.63 16.92 -15.99
CA LYS A 270 -12.57 16.47 -17.02
C LYS A 270 -12.47 14.97 -17.20
N MET A 271 -13.55 14.39 -17.72
CA MET A 271 -13.65 12.97 -18.01
C MET A 271 -14.35 12.72 -19.34
N ALA A 272 -13.91 11.69 -20.05
CA ALA A 272 -14.61 11.13 -21.19
C ALA A 272 -14.61 9.61 -21.09
N TYR A 273 -15.59 8.95 -21.68
CA TYR A 273 -15.68 7.49 -21.69
C TYR A 273 -15.80 6.95 -23.10
N LYS A 274 -15.31 5.73 -23.28
CA LYS A 274 -15.43 5.01 -24.53
C LYS A 274 -16.83 4.41 -24.65
N GLN A 275 -17.51 4.72 -25.76
CA GLN A 275 -18.83 4.22 -26.09
C GLN A 275 -18.74 2.80 -26.69
N LEU A 276 -19.90 2.15 -26.86
CA LEU A 276 -20.01 0.81 -27.44
C LEU A 276 -19.56 0.76 -28.91
N ASN A 277 -19.67 1.87 -29.64
CA ASN A 277 -19.26 2.00 -31.03
C ASN A 277 -17.77 2.41 -31.20
N ASP A 278 -16.96 2.24 -30.15
CA ASP A 278 -15.56 2.66 -30.08
C ASP A 278 -15.28 4.17 -30.13
N GLN A 279 -16.30 5.03 -30.26
CA GLN A 279 -16.14 6.50 -30.18
C GLN A 279 -16.04 6.98 -28.74
N TRP A 280 -15.39 8.12 -28.53
CA TRP A 280 -15.34 8.75 -27.21
C TRP A 280 -16.53 9.69 -26.98
N SER A 281 -16.97 9.78 -25.73
CA SER A 281 -17.98 10.76 -25.33
C SER A 281 -17.40 12.19 -25.35
N PRO A 282 -18.25 13.22 -25.43
CA PRO A 282 -17.82 14.58 -25.10
C PRO A 282 -17.24 14.65 -23.68
N ALA A 283 -16.31 15.59 -23.46
CA ALA A 283 -15.71 15.81 -22.16
C ALA A 283 -16.75 16.35 -21.15
N THR A 284 -16.90 15.65 -20.04
CA THR A 284 -17.72 16.06 -18.90
C THR A 284 -16.82 16.70 -17.84
N ILE A 285 -17.23 17.86 -17.32
CA ILE A 285 -16.50 18.55 -16.25
C ILE A 285 -16.88 17.88 -14.92
N LEU A 286 -15.88 17.37 -14.20
CA LEU A 286 -16.04 16.78 -12.87
C LEU A 286 -15.90 17.83 -11.75
N PHE A 287 -14.96 18.76 -11.94
CA PHE A 287 -14.66 19.79 -10.96
C PHE A 287 -13.99 20.98 -11.63
N THR A 288 -14.20 22.18 -11.09
CA THR A 288 -13.52 23.42 -11.49
C THR A 288 -13.02 24.18 -10.27
N GLY A 289 -11.83 24.76 -10.35
CA GLY A 289 -11.27 25.61 -9.30
C GLY A 289 -10.47 26.77 -9.85
N LEU A 290 -9.88 27.55 -8.94
CA LEU A 290 -8.96 28.65 -9.25
C LEU A 290 -7.57 28.32 -8.74
N THR A 291 -6.56 28.68 -9.53
CA THR A 291 -5.14 28.55 -9.15
C THR A 291 -4.36 29.80 -9.52
N ALA A 292 -3.27 30.08 -8.82
CA ALA A 292 -2.34 31.13 -9.21
C ALA A 292 -1.46 30.75 -10.43
N THR A 293 -1.48 29.48 -10.86
CA THR A 293 -0.60 28.96 -11.92
C THR A 293 -1.26 28.87 -13.28
N ASN A 294 -0.55 29.27 -14.33
CA ASN A 294 -1.05 29.32 -15.70
C ASN A 294 -0.75 28.07 -16.55
N GLY A 295 -0.30 26.97 -15.93
CA GLY A 295 -0.01 25.72 -16.63
C GLY A 295 0.29 24.56 -15.68
N LEU A 296 0.19 23.34 -16.21
CA LEU A 296 0.52 22.09 -15.51
C LEU A 296 1.78 21.51 -16.13
N THR A 297 2.94 21.73 -15.51
CA THR A 297 4.23 21.18 -16.00
C THR A 297 4.85 20.23 -15.00
N ASP A 298 5.60 19.25 -15.52
CA ASP A 298 6.25 18.18 -14.74
C ASP A 298 7.66 18.54 -14.25
N ARG A 299 7.94 19.83 -13.93
CA ARG A 299 9.31 20.27 -13.59
C ARG A 299 9.52 20.54 -12.10
N SER A 300 10.66 20.06 -11.61
CA SER A 300 11.11 20.00 -10.21
C SER A 300 11.65 21.33 -9.65
N ALA A 301 11.05 22.48 -9.96
CA ALA A 301 11.43 23.74 -9.34
C ALA A 301 10.42 24.09 -8.21
N ALA A 302 10.93 24.67 -7.13
CA ALA A 302 10.32 24.78 -5.80
C ALA A 302 9.01 25.59 -5.65
N GLU A 303 8.22 25.77 -6.71
CA GLU A 303 6.97 26.54 -6.67
C GLU A 303 5.87 25.82 -7.45
N VAL A 304 4.84 25.33 -6.75
CA VAL A 304 3.49 24.98 -7.25
C VAL A 304 3.39 24.29 -8.62
N TYR A 305 3.41 22.96 -8.63
CA TYR A 305 3.04 22.13 -9.78
C TYR A 305 2.32 20.85 -9.34
N ILE A 306 1.54 20.23 -10.23
CA ILE A 306 1.28 18.78 -10.15
C ILE A 306 2.65 18.14 -10.37
N ARG A 307 3.39 17.81 -9.30
CA ARG A 307 4.62 17.01 -9.43
C ARG A 307 4.26 15.78 -10.24
N GLY A 308 5.09 15.37 -11.19
CA GLY A 308 4.95 14.07 -11.85
C GLY A 308 4.63 13.02 -10.80
N GLY A 309 3.43 12.45 -10.88
CA GLY A 309 2.91 11.54 -9.85
C GLY A 309 2.03 12.18 -8.78
N ALA A 310 1.38 13.32 -9.02
CA ALA A 310 0.40 13.90 -8.09
C ALA A 310 -1.00 14.03 -8.70
N PHE A 311 -1.35 13.25 -9.72
CA PHE A 311 -2.72 13.12 -10.26
C PHE A 311 -3.16 11.65 -10.44
N SER A 312 -4.12 11.19 -9.63
CA SER A 312 -4.53 9.80 -9.48
C SER A 312 -6.01 9.66 -9.64
N VAL A 313 -6.37 8.57 -10.31
CA VAL A 313 -7.73 8.22 -10.61
C VAL A 313 -7.86 6.73 -10.35
N ALA A 314 -8.76 6.36 -9.46
CA ALA A 314 -8.96 4.96 -9.12
C ALA A 314 -10.39 4.72 -8.64
N MET A 315 -10.84 3.47 -8.78
CA MET A 315 -12.08 3.03 -8.17
C MET A 315 -11.84 2.65 -6.72
N ASP A 316 -12.60 3.23 -5.79
CA ASP A 316 -12.71 2.76 -4.41
C ASP A 316 -13.84 1.74 -4.33
N LEU A 317 -13.44 0.48 -4.18
CA LEU A 317 -14.27 -0.73 -4.15
C LEU A 317 -14.39 -1.32 -2.74
N ARG A 318 -13.99 -0.58 -1.69
CA ARG A 318 -14.13 -1.02 -0.28
C ARG A 318 -15.54 -1.46 0.08
N ILE A 319 -16.52 -0.74 -0.45
CA ILE A 319 -17.94 -1.04 -0.27
C ILE A 319 -18.45 -1.53 -1.61
N THR A 320 -18.50 -2.85 -1.80
CA THR A 320 -18.83 -3.49 -3.08
C THR A 320 -20.20 -3.12 -3.61
N SER A 321 -21.15 -2.75 -2.73
CA SER A 321 -22.48 -2.28 -3.09
C SER A 321 -22.52 -0.83 -3.59
N THR A 322 -21.48 -0.04 -3.35
CA THR A 322 -21.40 1.38 -3.70
C THR A 322 -19.98 1.75 -4.14
N PRO A 323 -19.51 1.25 -5.30
CA PRO A 323 -18.21 1.63 -5.81
C PRO A 323 -18.20 3.13 -6.15
N ARG A 324 -17.10 3.81 -5.85
CA ARG A 324 -16.97 5.25 -6.12
C ARG A 324 -15.69 5.56 -6.87
N LEU A 325 -15.77 6.50 -7.81
CA LEU A 325 -14.61 7.04 -8.51
C LEU A 325 -13.92 8.06 -7.60
N VAL A 326 -12.63 7.88 -7.34
CA VAL A 326 -11.81 8.84 -6.59
C VAL A 326 -10.86 9.53 -7.55
N VAL A 327 -10.92 10.86 -7.58
CA VAL A 327 -10.01 11.72 -8.34
C VAL A 327 -9.26 12.58 -7.35
N ALA A 328 -7.95 12.41 -7.30
CA ALA A 328 -7.08 13.17 -6.41
C ALA A 328 -5.95 13.83 -7.19
N PHE A 329 -5.70 15.10 -6.92
CA PHE A 329 -4.54 15.81 -7.45
C PHE A 329 -4.03 16.88 -6.50
N LYS A 330 -2.74 17.20 -6.62
CA LYS A 330 -2.10 18.26 -5.84
C LYS A 330 -1.71 19.43 -6.73
N LEU A 331 -2.14 20.63 -6.36
CA LEU A 331 -1.81 21.86 -7.04
C LEU A 331 -1.17 22.82 -6.04
N GLY A 332 0.16 22.82 -5.96
CA GLY A 332 0.88 23.58 -4.93
C GLY A 332 0.84 22.97 -3.55
N ALA A 333 0.46 23.78 -2.57
CA ALA A 333 0.24 23.32 -1.20
C ALA A 333 -1.10 22.58 -1.07
N ASP A 334 -2.06 22.87 -1.96
CA ASP A 334 -3.42 22.38 -1.86
C ASP A 334 -3.58 20.98 -2.45
N GLU A 335 -4.24 20.12 -1.67
CA GLU A 335 -4.61 18.76 -2.05
C GLU A 335 -6.11 18.69 -2.31
N HIS A 336 -6.44 18.29 -3.54
CA HIS A 336 -7.80 18.13 -4.01
C HIS A 336 -8.13 16.64 -4.08
N ILE A 337 -9.20 16.25 -3.38
CA ILE A 337 -9.70 14.87 -3.36
C ILE A 337 -11.20 14.94 -3.53
N HIS A 338 -11.67 14.34 -4.60
CA HIS A 338 -13.08 14.30 -4.96
C HIS A 338 -13.49 12.86 -5.16
N ALA A 339 -14.68 12.53 -4.66
CA ALA A 339 -15.30 11.22 -4.86
C ALA A 339 -16.62 11.39 -5.61
N TYR A 340 -16.92 10.46 -6.49
CA TYR A 340 -18.12 10.47 -7.31
C TYR A 340 -18.78 9.09 -7.28
N ASP A 341 -20.11 9.06 -7.26
CA ASP A 341 -20.85 7.81 -7.42
C ASP A 341 -20.83 7.31 -8.87
N GLU A 342 -21.48 6.18 -9.12
CA GLU A 342 -21.55 5.56 -10.45
C GLU A 342 -22.34 6.39 -11.49
N SER A 343 -23.10 7.40 -11.04
CA SER A 343 -23.77 8.37 -11.89
C SER A 343 -22.98 9.67 -12.01
N PHE A 344 -21.73 9.69 -11.54
CA PHE A 344 -20.83 10.84 -11.50
C PHE A 344 -21.35 12.01 -10.66
N SER A 345 -22.23 11.74 -9.70
CA SER A 345 -22.65 12.75 -8.71
C SER A 345 -21.59 12.85 -7.62
N HIS A 346 -21.25 14.08 -7.24
CA HIS A 346 -20.22 14.34 -6.23
C HIS A 346 -20.66 13.86 -4.85
N ILE A 347 -19.80 13.08 -4.19
CA ILE A 347 -19.99 12.56 -2.85
C ILE A 347 -19.26 13.46 -1.86
N LEU A 348 -19.98 13.94 -0.84
CA LEU A 348 -19.37 14.70 0.26
C LEU A 348 -18.64 13.73 1.20
N LEU A 349 -17.31 13.85 1.23
CA LEU A 349 -16.44 13.06 2.11
C LEU A 349 -16.42 13.64 3.52
N THR A 350 -16.55 12.80 4.53
CA THR A 350 -16.26 13.19 5.92
C THR A 350 -14.76 13.52 6.10
N PRO A 351 -14.37 14.30 7.12
CA PRO A 351 -12.95 14.57 7.39
C PRO A 351 -12.10 13.31 7.55
N ALA A 352 -12.66 12.25 8.16
CA ALA A 352 -12.01 10.96 8.31
C ALA A 352 -11.79 10.27 6.95
N GLU A 353 -12.82 10.18 6.12
CA GLU A 353 -12.71 9.59 4.77
C GLU A 353 -11.75 10.38 3.87
N LYS A 354 -11.76 11.72 3.95
CA LYS A 354 -10.84 12.56 3.18
C LYS A 354 -9.39 12.31 3.60
N SER A 355 -9.11 12.19 4.90
CA SER A 355 -7.78 11.87 5.40
C SER A 355 -7.32 10.47 4.97
N GLU A 356 -8.22 9.49 4.99
CA GLU A 356 -7.91 8.14 4.54
C GLU A 356 -7.66 8.08 3.03
N LEU A 357 -8.55 8.68 2.21
CA LEU A 357 -8.41 8.73 0.76
C LEU A 357 -7.18 9.53 0.32
N SER A 358 -6.77 10.56 1.08
CA SER A 358 -5.49 11.28 0.87
C SER A 358 -4.29 10.36 1.02
N ARG A 359 -4.35 9.44 1.98
CA ARG A 359 -3.28 8.46 2.18
C ARG A 359 -3.31 7.36 1.12
N VAL A 360 -4.50 6.93 0.71
CA VAL A 360 -4.67 5.96 -0.38
C VAL A 360 -4.18 6.55 -1.70
N SER A 361 -4.57 7.78 -2.05
CA SER A 361 -4.08 8.47 -3.24
C SER A 361 -2.56 8.61 -3.18
N GLY A 362 -2.02 9.09 -2.05
CA GLY A 362 -0.57 9.13 -1.79
C GLY A 362 0.11 7.77 -1.98
N SER A 363 -0.59 6.67 -1.65
CA SER A 363 -0.09 5.31 -1.83
C SER A 363 -0.12 4.80 -3.29
N MET A 364 -1.11 5.25 -4.07
CA MET A 364 -1.18 4.94 -5.50
C MET A 364 -0.04 5.59 -6.28
N PHE A 365 0.45 6.74 -5.79
CA PHE A 365 1.58 7.45 -6.38
C PHE A 365 2.94 7.05 -5.84
N GLY A 366 3.09 6.85 -4.53
CA GLY A 366 4.38 7.10 -3.89
C GLY A 366 4.97 8.45 -4.35
N GLY A 367 6.26 8.71 -4.20
CA GLY A 367 6.91 9.78 -4.97
C GLY A 367 7.15 9.41 -6.44
N ASP A 368 6.45 8.40 -6.98
CA ASP A 368 6.87 7.62 -8.15
C ASP A 368 5.78 7.60 -9.24
N SER A 369 5.91 8.54 -10.18
CA SER A 369 4.98 8.71 -11.30
C SER A 369 4.90 7.52 -12.27
N THR A 370 5.84 6.58 -12.16
CA THR A 370 5.93 5.40 -13.04
C THR A 370 4.96 4.29 -12.65
N ARG A 371 4.39 4.32 -11.45
CA ARG A 371 3.48 3.29 -10.93
C ARG A 371 2.17 3.25 -11.71
N LEU A 372 1.69 2.04 -12.03
CA LEU A 372 0.35 1.85 -12.57
C LEU A 372 -0.72 2.04 -11.49
N GLN A 373 -1.85 2.63 -11.87
CA GLN A 373 -3.02 2.79 -11.00
C GLN A 373 -3.84 1.50 -10.99
N PHE A 374 -4.64 1.28 -9.94
CA PHE A 374 -5.43 0.06 -9.78
C PHE A 374 -6.64 0.32 -8.86
N PRO A 375 -7.71 -0.48 -8.92
CA PRO A 375 -8.85 -0.33 -8.02
C PRO A 375 -8.45 -0.66 -6.58
N TYR A 376 -8.88 0.19 -5.66
CA TYR A 376 -8.67 0.00 -4.24
C TYR A 376 -9.84 -0.73 -3.60
N LYS A 377 -9.69 -2.01 -3.27
CA LYS A 377 -10.71 -2.81 -2.55
C LYS A 377 -10.66 -2.66 -1.03
N GLY A 378 -9.88 -1.71 -0.52
CA GLY A 378 -9.59 -1.54 0.89
C GLY A 378 -8.19 -2.01 1.25
N ILE A 379 -8.05 -2.48 2.48
CA ILE A 379 -6.83 -3.14 2.95
C ILE A 379 -6.68 -4.44 2.18
N ASP A 380 -6.06 -4.33 1.02
CA ASP A 380 -5.90 -5.41 0.06
C ASP A 380 -4.85 -6.37 0.60
N SER A 381 -5.31 -7.47 1.23
CA SER A 381 -4.47 -8.51 1.83
C SER A 381 -3.82 -9.43 0.78
N GLY A 382 -3.35 -8.83 -0.32
CA GLY A 382 -2.62 -9.50 -1.38
C GLY A 382 -1.57 -10.42 -0.77
N ALA A 383 -1.55 -11.68 -1.20
CA ALA A 383 -0.85 -12.76 -0.54
C ALA A 383 0.58 -12.37 -0.10
N ALA A 384 0.81 -12.50 1.21
CA ALA A 384 2.10 -12.39 1.88
C ALA A 384 2.87 -11.09 1.64
N ASN A 385 2.53 -10.01 2.36
CA ASN A 385 3.47 -9.16 3.09
C ASN A 385 2.67 -8.07 3.84
N ILE A 386 3.28 -7.47 4.86
CA ILE A 386 2.63 -6.57 5.84
C ILE A 386 1.83 -5.44 5.14
N ASP A 387 0.50 -5.40 5.31
CA ASP A 387 -0.36 -4.41 4.63
C ASP A 387 -0.30 -3.00 5.25
N TRP A 388 0.28 -2.86 6.45
CA TRP A 388 0.30 -1.61 7.22
C TRP A 388 1.62 -1.41 7.97
N MET A 389 2.08 -0.18 8.03
CA MET A 389 3.23 0.24 8.84
C MET A 389 2.82 1.34 9.82
N VAL A 390 3.62 1.58 10.85
CA VAL A 390 3.47 2.80 11.65
C VAL A 390 3.84 3.98 10.76
N GLY A 391 2.83 4.74 10.34
CA GLY A 391 2.96 5.88 9.45
C GLY A 391 3.47 7.13 10.17
N SER A 392 2.94 7.39 11.35
CA SER A 392 3.45 8.44 12.24
C SER A 392 3.23 8.09 13.70
N LEU A 393 4.12 8.60 14.55
CA LEU A 393 3.99 8.57 15.99
C LEU A 393 4.30 9.98 16.48
N VAL A 394 3.29 10.66 17.03
CA VAL A 394 3.40 12.07 17.42
C VAL A 394 2.86 12.24 18.83
N TRP A 395 3.57 13.01 19.66
CA TRP A 395 3.00 13.49 20.92
C TRP A 395 1.94 14.56 20.62
N ASP A 396 0.69 14.29 20.99
CA ASP A 396 -0.43 15.20 20.80
C ASP A 396 -0.46 16.27 21.90
N ARG A 397 0.40 17.28 21.75
CA ARG A 397 0.70 18.30 22.79
C ARG A 397 -0.50 19.12 23.25
N ASP A 398 -1.41 19.43 22.33
CA ASP A 398 -2.51 20.37 22.54
C ASP A 398 -3.77 19.69 23.13
N ASN A 399 -3.70 18.39 23.39
CA ASN A 399 -4.84 17.63 23.87
C ASN A 399 -5.12 17.87 25.37
N ALA A 400 -6.40 18.06 25.72
CA ALA A 400 -6.86 18.25 27.09
C ALA A 400 -6.62 17.03 28.01
N HIS A 401 -6.33 15.86 27.44
CA HIS A 401 -6.05 14.63 28.20
C HIS A 401 -4.57 14.48 28.58
N ASN A 402 -3.67 15.38 28.16
CA ASN A 402 -2.35 15.49 28.76
C ASN A 402 -2.49 16.06 30.17
N TYR A 403 -1.73 15.53 31.13
CA TYR A 403 -1.64 16.11 32.46
C TYR A 403 -0.27 16.70 32.69
N TYR A 404 -0.28 18.01 33.00
CA TYR A 404 0.88 18.77 33.39
C TYR A 404 0.74 19.11 34.89
N PRO A 405 1.75 18.79 35.73
CA PRO A 405 1.70 19.15 37.15
C PRO A 405 1.69 20.69 37.34
N PRO A 406 1.10 21.21 38.43
CA PRO A 406 1.07 22.65 38.71
C PRO A 406 2.48 23.26 38.84
N ALA A 407 2.68 24.46 38.29
CA ALA A 407 3.96 25.16 38.36
C ALA A 407 4.32 25.52 39.81
N GLY A 408 5.51 25.06 40.28
CA GLY A 408 6.07 25.45 41.57
C GLY A 408 6.50 24.30 42.51
N GLU A 409 6.00 23.07 42.31
CA GLU A 409 6.47 21.91 43.10
C GLU A 409 7.65 21.17 42.46
N TYR A 410 7.78 21.22 41.13
CA TYR A 410 8.91 20.68 40.36
C TYR A 410 9.20 21.60 39.17
N PRO A 411 10.46 22.04 38.93
CA PRO A 411 10.79 23.01 37.87
C PRO A 411 10.51 22.50 36.46
N ASP A 412 10.71 21.20 36.21
CA ASP A 412 10.49 20.57 34.90
C ASP A 412 9.38 19.49 34.97
N ALA A 413 8.37 19.58 34.12
CA ALA A 413 7.38 18.51 33.98
C ALA A 413 7.99 17.34 33.17
N LEU A 414 7.84 16.10 33.66
CA LEU A 414 8.41 14.89 33.02
C LEU A 414 7.88 14.65 31.59
N ASN A 415 6.77 15.30 31.23
CA ASN A 415 6.12 15.24 29.92
C ASN A 415 7.08 15.43 28.74
N THR A 416 8.07 16.32 28.81
CA THR A 416 8.99 16.56 27.68
C THR A 416 10.01 15.44 27.46
N TYR A 417 10.20 14.55 28.46
CA TYR A 417 11.15 13.44 28.44
C TYR A 417 10.49 12.06 28.25
N LEU A 418 9.17 12.04 28.07
CA LEU A 418 8.43 10.83 27.73
C LEU A 418 8.55 10.57 26.23
N GLU A 419 9.03 9.38 25.90
CA GLU A 419 9.09 8.86 24.55
C GLU A 419 8.18 7.64 24.43
N PHE A 420 7.67 7.41 23.22
CA PHE A 420 6.79 6.29 22.94
C PHE A 420 7.22 5.61 21.65
N ARG A 421 7.22 4.29 21.66
CA ARG A 421 7.51 3.45 20.51
C ARG A 421 6.32 2.56 20.23
N ALA A 422 5.98 2.42 18.96
CA ALA A 422 4.99 1.46 18.48
C ALA A 422 5.59 0.63 17.35
N THR A 423 5.26 -0.66 17.27
CA THR A 423 5.65 -1.57 16.19
C THR A 423 4.48 -2.48 15.88
N LEU A 424 4.15 -2.67 14.60
CA LEU A 424 3.01 -3.49 14.18
C LEU A 424 3.49 -4.88 13.77
N HIS A 425 2.86 -5.91 14.34
CA HIS A 425 3.14 -7.33 14.09
C HIS A 425 1.90 -8.03 13.52
N ARG A 426 2.10 -9.02 12.63
CA ARG A 426 1.03 -9.80 12.01
C ARG A 426 0.55 -10.94 12.92
N GLU A 427 -0.74 -11.24 12.85
CA GLU A 427 -1.29 -12.52 13.30
C GLU A 427 -1.67 -13.37 12.07
N THR A 428 -1.06 -14.56 11.94
CA THR A 428 -1.22 -15.42 10.76
C THR A 428 -2.66 -15.92 10.67
N GLY A 429 -3.37 -15.58 9.58
CA GLY A 429 -4.74 -16.06 9.32
C GLY A 429 -5.89 -15.21 9.87
N ALA A 430 -5.64 -14.00 10.38
CA ALA A 430 -6.67 -13.08 10.87
C ALA A 430 -6.74 -11.77 10.06
N GLN A 431 -7.91 -11.11 10.03
CA GLN A 431 -8.14 -9.79 9.41
C GLN A 431 -7.52 -8.62 10.23
N GLY A 432 -6.37 -8.84 10.87
CA GLY A 432 -5.82 -7.94 11.87
C GLY A 432 -4.37 -8.24 12.28
N GLY A 433 -3.90 -7.51 13.29
CA GLY A 433 -2.52 -7.58 13.79
C GLY A 433 -2.41 -7.17 15.25
N LYS A 434 -1.19 -7.12 15.77
CA LYS A 434 -0.87 -6.71 17.14
C LYS A 434 0.04 -5.50 17.11
N LEU A 435 -0.38 -4.41 17.74
CA LEU A 435 0.48 -3.25 17.95
C LEU A 435 1.24 -3.46 19.26
N GLU A 436 2.53 -3.66 19.16
CA GLU A 436 3.48 -3.63 20.28
C GLU A 436 3.80 -2.18 20.62
N VAL A 437 3.50 -1.76 21.84
CA VAL A 437 3.75 -0.41 22.34
C VAL A 437 4.65 -0.43 23.56
N GLN A 438 5.57 0.51 23.63
CA GLN A 438 6.52 0.66 24.72
C GLN A 438 6.75 2.14 24.99
N GLY A 439 6.48 2.56 26.22
CA GLY A 439 6.89 3.86 26.71
C GLY A 439 8.30 3.82 27.31
N SER A 440 9.07 4.88 27.08
CA SER A 440 10.41 5.09 27.63
C SER A 440 10.57 6.49 28.19
N CYS A 441 11.47 6.64 29.16
CA CYS A 441 11.83 7.93 29.71
C CYS A 441 13.35 8.02 29.85
N SER A 442 13.94 9.01 29.18
CA SER A 442 15.38 9.24 29.11
C SER A 442 15.90 10.16 30.21
N VAL A 443 15.01 10.74 31.03
CA VAL A 443 15.42 11.59 32.14
C VAL A 443 15.97 10.76 33.31
N VAL A 444 17.00 11.28 33.94
CA VAL A 444 17.48 10.81 35.24
C VAL A 444 16.78 11.62 36.32
N ARG A 445 16.04 10.97 37.21
CA ARG A 445 15.50 11.59 38.42
C ARG A 445 15.81 10.73 39.63
N MET A 446 16.16 11.37 40.73
CA MET A 446 16.43 10.69 42.00
C MET A 446 15.29 10.93 43.00
N GLU A 447 15.13 10.03 43.97
CA GLU A 447 14.17 10.25 45.05
C GLU A 447 14.54 11.50 45.85
N ARG A 448 13.55 12.36 46.12
CA ARG A 448 13.74 13.52 47.01
C ARG A 448 14.02 12.98 48.40
N VAL A 449 15.22 13.24 48.91
CA VAL A 449 15.58 12.88 50.29
C VAL A 449 15.34 14.09 51.17
N GLU A 450 14.40 13.97 52.10
CA GLU A 450 14.22 14.96 53.15
C GLU A 450 15.11 14.63 54.33
N MET A 451 16.08 15.49 54.59
CA MET A 451 17.00 15.37 55.70
C MET A 451 16.63 16.33 56.81
N LYS A 452 16.51 15.77 58.00
CA LYS A 452 16.28 16.53 59.23
C LYS A 452 17.55 16.57 60.06
N PHE A 453 18.19 17.74 60.10
CA PHE A 453 19.29 17.97 61.01
C PHE A 453 18.76 18.59 62.29
N SER A 454 19.25 18.08 63.41
CA SER A 454 18.95 18.64 64.72
C SER A 454 20.25 19.04 65.40
N LEU A 455 20.21 20.15 66.10
CA LEU A 455 21.32 20.56 66.97
C LEU A 455 21.54 19.52 68.05
N GLU A 456 22.75 19.01 68.20
CA GLU A 456 23.13 18.19 69.35
C GLU A 456 24.41 18.72 69.97
N ASP A 457 24.27 19.71 70.85
CA ASP A 457 25.31 19.99 71.82
C ASP A 457 24.69 20.29 73.20
N ARG A 458 25.18 19.56 74.21
CA ARG A 458 24.83 19.75 75.63
C ARG A 458 25.71 20.80 76.31
N LYS A 459 26.73 21.36 75.63
CA LYS A 459 27.77 22.22 76.23
C LYS A 459 27.62 23.73 76.01
N VAL A 460 26.56 24.23 75.37
CA VAL A 460 26.28 25.69 75.33
C VAL A 460 25.64 26.16 76.64
N TRP A 461 26.23 25.76 77.77
CA TRP A 461 25.84 26.20 79.10
C TRP A 461 27.10 26.74 79.80
N ASP A 462 27.37 28.02 79.57
CA ASP A 462 28.36 28.77 80.34
C ASP A 462 27.65 29.52 81.48
N TRP A 463 28.19 29.42 82.70
CA TRP A 463 27.60 29.97 83.92
C TRP A 463 27.66 31.51 83.96
N SER A 464 28.39 32.13 83.04
CA SER A 464 28.48 33.59 82.85
C SER A 464 27.49 34.16 81.83
N SER A 465 26.71 33.35 81.11
CA SER A 465 25.83 33.82 80.03
C SER A 465 24.34 33.68 80.40
N PRO A 466 23.51 34.73 80.25
CA PRO A 466 22.09 34.70 80.59
C PRO A 466 21.19 34.03 79.53
N VAL A 467 21.75 33.30 78.55
CA VAL A 467 20.98 32.64 77.47
C VAL A 467 21.34 31.15 77.35
N GLY A 468 20.32 30.30 77.43
CA GLY A 468 20.38 28.88 77.07
C GLY A 468 19.65 28.62 75.75
N LEU A 469 20.36 28.11 74.75
CA LEU A 469 19.76 27.60 73.50
C LEU A 469 19.22 26.18 73.74
N ALA A 470 17.95 25.91 73.39
CA ALA A 470 17.48 24.53 73.34
C ALA A 470 16.74 24.25 72.02
N ARG A 471 17.42 23.50 71.15
CA ARG A 471 16.93 22.87 69.91
C ARG A 471 16.74 23.82 68.73
N VAL A 472 17.47 23.49 67.67
CA VAL A 472 17.31 24.00 66.30
C VAL A 472 17.03 22.82 65.39
N GLU A 473 16.03 22.95 64.51
CA GLU A 473 15.75 21.97 63.47
C GLU A 473 15.87 22.63 62.10
N VAL A 474 16.62 21.99 61.20
CA VAL A 474 16.74 22.43 59.81
C VAL A 474 16.33 21.27 58.91
N PHE A 475 15.44 21.55 57.97
CA PHE A 475 14.99 20.60 56.96
C PHE A 475 15.68 20.94 55.64
N PHE A 476 16.21 19.92 54.99
CA PHE A 476 16.75 20.04 53.65
C PHE A 476 16.07 19.01 52.75
N GLY A 477 15.50 19.45 51.64
CA GLY A 477 15.13 18.57 50.55
C GLY A 477 16.26 18.57 49.53
N VAL A 478 16.90 17.42 49.29
CA VAL A 478 17.88 17.28 48.20
C VAL A 478 17.22 16.53 47.06
N PHE A 479 17.37 17.07 45.85
CA PHE A 479 16.87 16.48 44.62
C PHE A 479 17.90 16.66 43.51
N TYR A 480 17.81 15.82 42.49
CA TYR A 480 18.76 15.79 41.38
C TYR A 480 18.02 16.06 40.07
N GLU A 481 18.51 17.02 39.29
CA GLU A 481 17.87 17.46 38.05
C GLU A 481 18.94 17.89 37.03
N ASN A 482 18.80 17.43 35.78
CA ASN A 482 19.60 17.85 34.62
C ASN A 482 21.13 17.75 34.77
N GLY A 483 21.64 16.77 35.52
CA GLY A 483 23.08 16.61 35.72
C GLY A 483 23.59 17.17 37.06
N GLU A 484 22.78 17.96 37.75
CA GLU A 484 23.18 18.76 38.91
C GLU A 484 22.34 18.40 40.15
N THR A 485 22.99 18.45 41.32
CA THR A 485 22.35 18.23 42.62
C THR A 485 21.86 19.57 43.17
N TRP A 486 20.57 19.64 43.47
CA TRP A 486 19.91 20.80 44.06
C TRP A 486 19.53 20.52 45.50
N ALA A 487 19.64 21.54 46.35
CA ALA A 487 19.22 21.46 47.74
C ALA A 487 18.30 22.63 48.09
N LEU A 488 17.09 22.29 48.52
CA LEU A 488 16.13 23.23 49.09
C LEU A 488 16.28 23.21 50.62
N CYS A 489 16.67 24.34 51.22
CA CYS A 489 16.77 24.47 52.67
C CYS A 489 15.52 25.17 53.22
N GLU A 490 14.78 24.47 54.07
CA GLU A 490 13.69 25.05 54.87
C GLU A 490 14.06 25.03 56.36
N MET A 491 14.37 26.20 56.91
CA MET A 491 14.63 26.35 58.34
C MET A 491 13.31 26.51 59.11
N ILE A 492 13.04 25.60 60.06
CA ILE A 492 11.79 25.60 60.82
C ILE A 492 12.10 25.42 62.31
N ASN A 493 11.73 26.43 63.11
CA ASN A 493 11.74 26.49 64.58
C ASN A 493 13.12 26.51 65.28
N HIS A 494 13.52 27.69 65.77
CA HIS A 494 14.51 27.83 66.85
C HIS A 494 13.79 28.20 68.15
N VAL A 495 14.12 27.55 69.27
CA VAL A 495 13.57 27.89 70.60
C VAL A 495 14.66 28.43 71.51
N LEU A 496 14.51 29.68 71.96
CA LEU A 496 15.37 30.33 72.94
C LEU A 496 14.69 30.55 74.28
N TYR A 497 15.53 30.72 75.29
CA TYR A 497 15.14 31.00 76.66
C TYR A 497 15.86 32.28 77.12
N PHE A 498 15.10 33.28 77.57
CA PHE A 498 15.63 34.57 78.05
C PHE A 498 15.17 34.85 79.49
N GLU A 499 16.02 35.41 80.33
CA GLU A 499 15.61 35.95 81.63
C GLU A 499 14.88 37.29 81.50
N GLU A 500 13.78 37.49 82.23
CA GLU A 500 12.95 38.71 82.17
C GLU A 500 13.67 40.00 82.62
N LYS A 501 14.83 39.91 83.28
CA LYS A 501 15.41 41.05 84.00
C LYS A 501 16.29 41.98 83.15
N ILE A 502 16.58 41.65 81.89
CA ILE A 502 17.51 42.45 81.10
C ILE A 502 17.00 42.64 79.67
N HIS A 503 16.59 43.87 79.32
CA HIS A 503 16.18 44.27 77.97
C HIS A 503 17.41 44.42 77.05
N HIS A 504 18.15 43.34 76.81
CA HIS A 504 19.24 43.35 75.86
C HIS A 504 18.75 42.95 74.47
N SER A 505 19.08 43.76 73.46
CA SER A 505 19.03 43.36 72.06
C SER A 505 20.22 42.44 71.77
N HIS A 506 19.95 41.25 71.25
CA HIS A 506 20.97 40.24 71.00
C HIS A 506 21.27 40.10 69.53
N VAL A 507 22.52 40.37 69.17
CA VAL A 507 23.01 40.23 67.81
C VAL A 507 23.47 38.79 67.58
N PHE A 508 22.88 38.15 66.58
CA PHE A 508 23.33 36.89 66.00
C PHE A 508 24.14 37.21 64.76
N SER A 509 25.38 36.74 64.72
CA SER A 509 26.24 36.86 63.55
C SER A 509 26.89 35.53 63.19
N HIS A 510 27.14 35.37 61.90
CA HIS A 510 27.93 34.28 61.32
C HIS A 510 29.17 34.90 60.66
N ASP A 511 30.35 34.42 61.01
CA ASP A 511 31.65 34.85 60.46
C ASP A 511 31.89 36.37 60.46
N GLY A 512 31.35 37.05 61.48
CA GLY A 512 31.46 38.50 61.67
C GLY A 512 30.37 39.32 60.98
N THR A 513 29.54 38.71 60.14
CA THR A 513 28.38 39.34 59.51
C THR A 513 27.15 39.22 60.40
N THR A 514 26.60 40.36 60.81
CA THR A 514 25.35 40.40 61.60
C THR A 514 24.18 39.87 60.78
N LEU A 515 23.59 38.76 61.23
CA LEU A 515 22.42 38.13 60.61
C LEU A 515 21.13 38.78 61.10
N VAL A 516 20.95 38.89 62.43
CA VAL A 516 19.73 39.45 63.03
C VAL A 516 19.99 39.95 64.45
N THR A 517 19.23 40.96 64.87
CA THR A 517 19.18 41.42 66.26
C THR A 517 17.80 41.10 66.84
N ILE A 518 17.76 40.45 68.01
CA ILE A 518 16.52 39.94 68.61
C ILE A 518 16.38 40.41 70.05
N ASP A 519 15.18 40.88 70.38
CA ASP A 519 14.69 41.20 71.71
C ASP A 519 13.24 40.67 71.89
N GLN A 520 12.66 40.91 73.06
CA GLN A 520 11.30 40.49 73.39
C GLN A 520 10.20 41.10 72.49
N ASP A 521 10.49 42.19 71.78
CA ASP A 521 9.53 42.97 71.00
C ASP A 521 9.74 42.77 69.48
N THR A 522 10.65 41.87 69.09
CA THR A 522 11.01 41.58 67.70
C THR A 522 9.84 40.90 66.96
N PRO A 523 9.33 41.47 65.85
CA PRO A 523 8.18 40.94 65.10
C PRO A 523 8.38 39.50 64.60
N GLY A 524 7.34 38.66 64.73
CA GLY A 524 7.37 37.26 64.28
C GLY A 524 7.83 36.23 65.34
N THR A 525 8.17 36.71 66.54
CA THR A 525 8.55 35.86 67.68
C THR A 525 7.30 35.32 68.40
N GLN A 526 7.18 33.99 68.56
CA GLN A 526 6.13 33.39 69.41
C GLN A 526 6.65 33.19 70.84
N VAL A 527 6.04 33.89 71.79
CA VAL A 527 6.38 33.78 73.22
C VAL A 527 5.60 32.62 73.86
N GLY A 528 6.30 31.69 74.48
CA GLY A 528 5.73 30.59 75.27
C GLY A 528 5.59 30.94 76.76
N ALA A 529 5.11 29.98 77.56
CA ALA A 529 4.85 30.21 78.99
C ALA A 529 6.11 30.57 79.81
N ASP A 530 5.94 31.49 80.77
CA ASP A 530 6.91 31.80 81.81
C ASP A 530 7.19 30.54 82.66
N TRP A 531 8.44 30.33 83.03
CA TRP A 531 8.79 29.30 84.00
C TRP A 531 9.86 29.80 84.97
N ASN A 532 9.77 29.34 86.22
CA ASN A 532 10.76 29.63 87.23
C ASN A 532 11.93 28.67 87.10
N SER A 533 13.12 29.19 86.81
CA SER A 533 14.36 28.43 86.85
C SER A 533 14.95 28.52 88.26
N SER A 534 15.36 27.40 88.86
CA SER A 534 16.08 27.39 90.16
C SER A 534 17.53 27.87 90.05
N PHE A 535 18.04 28.05 88.83
CA PHE A 535 19.43 28.39 88.56
C PHE A 535 19.66 29.89 88.37
N HIS A 536 18.61 30.66 88.14
CA HIS A 536 18.66 32.08 87.79
C HIS A 536 17.67 32.80 88.70
N ASN A 537 18.07 33.85 89.40
CA ASN A 537 17.18 34.58 90.33
C ASN A 537 16.17 35.47 89.56
N GLY A 538 15.40 34.87 88.64
CA GLY A 538 14.45 35.52 87.74
C GLY A 538 13.51 34.54 87.00
N ARG A 539 12.42 35.06 86.43
CA ARG A 539 11.53 34.32 85.52
C ARG A 539 12.18 34.22 84.14
N VAL A 540 12.08 33.06 83.51
CA VAL A 540 12.61 32.82 82.16
C VAL A 540 11.44 32.67 81.18
N ARG A 541 11.52 33.36 80.04
CA ARG A 541 10.57 33.29 78.93
C ARG A 541 11.10 32.44 77.79
N ARG A 542 10.25 31.59 77.24
CA ARG A 542 10.55 30.85 76.01
C ARG A 542 10.14 31.68 74.80
N MET A 543 10.99 31.77 73.80
CA MET A 543 10.72 32.47 72.56
C MET A 543 11.03 31.56 71.38
N ARG A 544 10.14 31.52 70.39
CA ARG A 544 10.38 30.84 69.11
C ARG A 544 10.48 31.86 68.00
N PHE A 545 11.52 31.74 67.18
CA PHE A 545 11.70 32.58 66.01
C PHE A 545 12.50 31.84 64.93
N LYS A 546 12.57 32.44 63.75
CA LYS A 546 13.25 31.91 62.58
C LYS A 546 14.47 32.77 62.28
N VAL A 547 15.67 32.19 62.32
CA VAL A 547 16.91 32.86 61.91
C VAL A 547 17.38 32.25 60.61
N PRO A 548 17.68 33.06 59.59
CA PRO A 548 18.42 32.57 58.44
C PRO A 548 19.87 32.31 58.86
N LEU A 549 20.32 31.07 58.76
CA LEU A 549 21.75 30.74 58.84
C LEU A 549 22.33 30.78 57.43
N ASP A 550 23.47 31.44 57.25
CA ASP A 550 24.21 31.37 56.00
C ASP A 550 24.97 30.05 55.99
N PHE A 551 24.65 29.16 55.05
CA PHE A 551 25.21 27.83 54.98
C PHE A 551 25.59 27.52 53.54
N ASP A 552 26.87 27.23 53.26
CA ASP A 552 27.29 26.79 51.93
C ASP A 552 26.88 25.34 51.69
N LEU A 553 25.78 25.16 50.98
CA LEU A 553 25.21 23.86 50.61
C LEU A 553 26.18 23.02 49.77
N ASN A 554 27.07 23.64 49.00
CA ASN A 554 28.02 22.92 48.15
C ASN A 554 29.10 22.19 48.96
N ALA A 555 29.36 22.62 50.20
CA ALA A 555 30.30 21.96 51.10
C ALA A 555 29.76 20.66 51.73
N ILE A 556 28.45 20.42 51.67
CA ILE A 556 27.79 19.27 52.31
C ILE A 556 27.65 18.05 51.38
N LEU A 557 27.63 18.25 50.06
CA LEU A 557 27.29 17.21 49.07
C LEU A 557 28.17 17.28 47.79
N PRO A 558 29.46 16.93 47.87
CA PRO A 558 30.30 16.81 46.67
C PRO A 558 30.13 15.43 46.05
N LEU A 559 28.90 15.04 45.67
CA LEU A 559 28.63 13.74 45.04
C LEU A 559 28.50 13.90 43.52
N THR A 560 29.23 13.08 42.78
CA THR A 560 29.12 12.99 41.31
C THR A 560 27.89 12.18 40.89
N PRO A 561 27.33 12.41 39.70
CA PRO A 561 26.20 11.63 39.17
C PRO A 561 26.42 10.11 39.22
N GLU A 562 27.64 9.65 38.97
CA GLU A 562 27.99 8.23 39.00
C GLU A 562 27.96 7.64 40.42
N GLU A 563 28.41 8.38 41.43
CA GLU A 563 28.39 7.95 42.83
C GLU A 563 26.95 7.84 43.36
N VAL A 564 26.09 8.80 42.98
CA VAL A 564 24.68 8.81 43.38
C VAL A 564 23.91 7.66 42.71
N GLN A 565 24.20 7.31 41.45
CA GLN A 565 23.60 6.14 40.77
C GLN A 565 24.00 4.80 41.41
N GLY A 566 25.19 4.72 42.02
CA GLY A 566 25.70 3.54 42.72
C GLY A 566 25.15 3.32 44.13
N GLY A 567 24.25 4.19 44.62
CA GLY A 567 23.70 4.10 45.97
C GLY A 567 24.57 4.74 47.05
N ALA A 568 25.33 5.79 46.71
CA ALA A 568 26.17 6.50 47.66
C ALA A 568 25.38 6.96 48.90
N SER A 569 26.05 6.85 50.04
CA SER A 569 25.63 7.41 51.32
C SER A 569 26.63 8.47 51.76
N PHE A 570 26.17 9.42 52.54
CA PHE A 570 27.02 10.46 53.09
C PHE A 570 26.64 10.77 54.53
N LYS A 571 27.61 11.31 55.26
CA LYS A 571 27.43 11.73 56.65
C LYS A 571 27.81 13.20 56.76
N VAL A 572 26.83 14.04 57.07
CA VAL A 572 27.07 15.46 57.34
C VAL A 572 27.45 15.63 58.80
N VAL A 573 28.61 16.25 59.04
CA VAL A 573 28.93 16.91 60.30
C VAL A 573 29.34 18.33 59.90
N SER A 574 28.39 19.27 59.97
CA SER A 574 28.70 20.69 59.75
C SER A 574 28.81 21.40 61.09
N THR A 575 29.71 22.36 61.12
CA THR A 575 30.08 23.08 62.32
C THR A 575 29.84 24.56 62.07
N ILE A 576 28.90 25.17 62.79
CA ILE A 576 28.62 26.61 62.69
C ILE A 576 29.11 27.28 63.97
N SER A 577 29.95 28.30 63.82
CA SER A 577 30.36 29.17 64.92
C SER A 577 29.36 30.32 65.05
N LEU A 578 28.66 30.38 66.17
CA LEU A 578 27.71 31.44 66.47
C LEU A 578 28.33 32.42 67.48
N LYS A 579 28.21 33.72 67.20
CA LYS A 579 28.61 34.77 68.12
C LYS A 579 27.39 35.45 68.73
N TRP A 580 27.41 35.64 70.05
CA TRP A 580 26.35 36.32 70.78
C TRP A 580 26.89 37.53 71.55
N GLY A 581 26.25 38.69 71.38
CA GLY A 581 26.54 39.90 72.15
C GLY A 581 27.99 40.40 72.03
N GLY A 582 28.72 40.01 70.98
CA GLY A 582 30.09 40.45 70.71
C GLY A 582 31.21 39.80 71.53
N GLN A 583 30.96 38.88 72.45
CA GLN A 583 32.03 38.25 73.26
C GLN A 583 31.98 36.73 73.46
N VAL A 584 30.88 36.02 73.14
CA VAL A 584 30.82 34.55 73.29
C VAL A 584 30.80 33.89 71.92
N GLU A 585 31.81 33.06 71.65
CA GLU A 585 31.89 32.16 70.48
C GLU A 585 31.56 30.73 70.90
N GLY A 586 30.50 30.16 70.32
CA GLY A 586 30.12 28.76 70.49
C GLY A 586 30.15 28.03 69.15
N THR A 587 30.83 26.90 69.10
CA THR A 587 30.88 26.02 67.94
C THR A 587 29.78 24.97 68.06
N VAL A 588 28.86 24.92 67.09
CA VAL A 588 27.68 24.05 67.16
C VAL A 588 27.70 23.03 66.04
N ASN A 589 27.51 21.75 66.39
CA ASN A 589 27.46 20.65 65.44
C ASN A 589 26.02 20.28 65.10
N PHE A 590 25.71 20.21 63.81
CA PHE A 590 24.48 19.61 63.32
C PHE A 590 24.68 18.11 63.15
N VAL A 591 23.81 17.31 63.77
CA VAL A 591 23.80 15.85 63.61
C VAL A 591 22.51 15.46 62.90
N ASN A 592 22.62 14.57 61.91
CA ASN A 592 21.43 13.99 61.27
C ASN A 592 20.67 13.15 62.30
N LYS A 593 19.44 13.57 62.64
CA LYS A 593 18.55 12.88 63.59
C LYS A 593 17.28 12.36 62.92
N SER A 594 17.25 12.25 61.61
CA SER A 594 16.15 11.56 60.95
C SER A 594 16.01 10.16 61.57
N ASN A 595 14.80 9.79 62.02
CA ASN A 595 14.50 8.46 62.59
C ASN A 595 14.57 7.33 61.55
N ILE A 596 15.34 7.53 60.47
CA ILE A 596 15.57 6.57 59.40
C ILE A 596 16.88 5.87 59.79
N GLY A 597 16.78 4.65 60.31
CA GLY A 597 17.87 3.90 60.93
C GLY A 597 18.98 3.39 59.98
N SER A 598 19.29 4.08 58.89
CA SER A 598 20.40 3.76 58.00
C SER A 598 20.81 5.02 57.24
N GLU A 599 22.08 5.11 56.88
CA GLU A 599 22.60 5.97 55.81
C GLU A 599 21.53 6.34 54.78
N ALA A 600 21.28 7.64 54.54
CA ALA A 600 20.33 8.08 53.53
C ALA A 600 20.91 7.73 52.15
N SER A 601 20.51 6.58 51.61
CA SER A 601 20.93 6.11 50.30
C SER A 601 20.18 6.90 49.23
N PHE A 602 20.91 7.52 48.30
CA PHE A 602 20.31 8.09 47.11
C PHE A 602 20.03 6.98 46.10
N GLY A 603 18.87 7.04 45.46
CA GLY A 603 18.51 6.09 44.40
C GLY A 603 17.64 6.75 43.33
N PRO A 604 17.59 6.15 42.12
CA PRO A 604 16.72 6.63 41.06
C PRO A 604 15.25 6.56 41.51
N LEU A 605 14.50 7.61 41.19
CA LEU A 605 13.08 7.75 41.50
C LEU A 605 12.33 6.58 40.89
N LYS A 606 11.72 5.76 41.74
CA LYS A 606 10.90 4.61 41.32
C LYS A 606 9.43 4.98 41.34
N ARG A 607 8.77 4.86 40.19
CA ARG A 607 7.34 5.15 40.05
C ARG A 607 6.65 4.17 39.12
N ASN A 608 5.35 3.96 39.34
CA ASN A 608 4.54 3.11 38.48
C ASN A 608 4.16 3.88 37.21
N PHE A 609 4.77 3.50 36.09
CA PHE A 609 4.41 4.01 34.77
C PHE A 609 3.38 3.09 34.14
N GLY A 610 2.26 3.66 33.71
CA GLY A 610 1.20 2.98 32.98
C GLY A 610 1.22 3.32 31.49
N VAL A 611 0.74 2.37 30.70
CA VAL A 611 0.37 2.58 29.29
C VAL A 611 -1.11 2.26 29.15
N TRP A 612 -1.84 3.15 28.50
CA TRP A 612 -3.27 3.01 28.26
C TRP A 612 -3.57 3.11 26.76
N PHE A 613 -4.69 2.53 26.36
CA PHE A 613 -5.29 2.72 25.05
C PHE A 613 -6.54 3.59 25.23
N ALA A 614 -6.64 4.69 24.49
CA ALA A 614 -7.80 5.58 24.51
C ALA A 614 -8.69 5.34 23.28
N ASP A 615 -9.97 5.07 23.52
CA ASP A 615 -11.03 4.92 22.51
C ASP A 615 -12.02 6.10 22.62
N GLU A 616 -12.23 6.77 21.48
CA GLU A 616 -13.04 7.99 21.33
C GLU A 616 -14.26 7.77 20.40
N SER A 617 -14.61 6.50 20.13
CA SER A 617 -15.77 6.20 19.30
C SER A 617 -17.09 6.69 19.93
N GLY A 618 -17.94 7.36 19.13
CA GLY A 618 -19.29 7.74 19.52
C GLY A 618 -19.43 8.96 20.45
N GLY A 619 -18.40 9.79 20.62
CA GLY A 619 -18.47 11.05 21.37
C GLY A 619 -18.20 10.95 22.87
N GLY A 620 -17.74 9.79 23.36
CA GLY A 620 -17.24 9.58 24.73
C GLY A 620 -15.76 9.21 24.74
N TYR A 621 -15.03 9.61 25.78
CA TYR A 621 -13.63 9.24 26.00
C TYR A 621 -13.55 8.06 26.98
N THR A 622 -13.00 6.92 26.54
CA THR A 622 -12.76 5.75 27.39
C THR A 622 -11.32 5.31 27.31
N GLU A 623 -10.78 4.83 28.43
CA GLU A 623 -9.40 4.33 28.50
C GLU A 623 -9.38 2.89 29.00
N GLU A 624 -8.60 2.06 28.31
CA GLU A 624 -8.26 0.70 28.71
C GLU A 624 -6.81 0.67 29.17
N SER A 625 -6.54 0.17 30.37
CA SER A 625 -5.16 -0.01 30.83
C SER A 625 -4.53 -1.24 30.18
N LEU A 626 -3.41 -1.05 29.48
CA LEU A 626 -2.64 -2.15 28.89
C LEU A 626 -1.67 -2.76 29.91
N GLY A 627 -1.25 -1.97 30.89
CA GLY A 627 -0.45 -2.43 32.03
C GLY A 627 0.28 -1.28 32.72
N SER A 628 0.85 -1.57 33.88
CA SER A 628 1.73 -0.64 34.61
C SER A 628 2.91 -1.38 35.23
N THR A 629 4.06 -0.71 35.34
CA THR A 629 5.25 -1.26 35.99
C THR A 629 6.00 -0.19 36.77
N ALA A 630 6.71 -0.60 37.82
CA ALA A 630 7.62 0.27 38.55
C ALA A 630 8.91 0.50 37.74
N LEU A 631 9.13 1.72 37.25
CA LEU A 631 10.34 2.13 36.55
C LEU A 631 11.22 2.99 37.44
N ALA A 632 12.53 2.75 37.39
CA ALA A 632 13.55 3.60 37.96
C ALA A 632 14.01 4.62 36.91
N LEU A 633 13.88 5.91 37.18
CA LEU A 633 14.28 6.98 36.28
C LEU A 633 15.80 7.19 36.29
N ASN A 634 16.53 6.24 35.70
CA ASN A 634 17.99 6.22 35.62
C ASN A 634 18.54 6.59 34.23
N GLY A 635 17.73 7.24 33.39
CA GLY A 635 18.11 7.60 32.02
C GLY A 635 17.89 6.51 30.96
N ALA A 636 17.49 5.30 31.37
CA ALA A 636 17.17 4.19 30.47
C ALA A 636 15.85 3.49 30.84
N ALA A 637 14.92 4.21 31.46
CA ALA A 637 13.66 3.66 31.94
C ALA A 637 12.77 3.24 30.76
N LYS A 638 12.36 1.96 30.73
CA LYS A 638 11.46 1.42 29.71
C LYS A 638 10.42 0.50 30.32
N THR A 639 9.18 0.67 29.92
CA THR A 639 8.10 -0.27 30.24
C THR A 639 8.34 -1.62 29.53
N PRO A 640 7.74 -2.73 30.01
CA PRO A 640 7.55 -3.93 29.21
C PRO A 640 6.81 -3.59 27.91
N ILE A 641 6.99 -4.42 26.89
CA ILE A 641 6.20 -4.31 25.67
C ILE A 641 4.77 -4.74 25.99
N TYR A 642 3.81 -3.86 25.73
CA TYR A 642 2.39 -4.17 25.81
C TYR A 642 1.81 -4.34 24.41
N THR A 643 0.78 -5.15 24.27
CA THR A 643 0.16 -5.45 22.96
C THR A 643 -1.29 -5.01 22.93
N LYS A 644 -1.70 -4.33 21.86
CA LYS A 644 -3.10 -4.05 21.55
C LYS A 644 -3.48 -4.71 20.23
N SER A 645 -4.55 -5.50 20.22
CA SER A 645 -5.07 -6.08 18.99
C SER A 645 -5.65 -5.00 18.07
N TRP A 646 -5.36 -5.14 16.79
CA TRP A 646 -5.78 -4.28 15.70
C TRP A 646 -6.68 -5.07 14.76
N THR A 647 -7.89 -4.59 14.48
CA THR A 647 -8.92 -5.30 13.70
C THR A 647 -9.17 -4.71 12.31
N GLY A 648 -8.30 -3.82 11.83
CA GLY A 648 -8.31 -3.34 10.44
C GLY A 648 -9.50 -2.47 9.98
N ALA A 649 -10.57 -2.33 10.76
CA ALA A 649 -11.87 -1.99 10.15
C ALA A 649 -12.34 -0.52 10.24
N THR A 650 -11.81 0.37 11.09
CA THR A 650 -12.51 1.68 11.30
C THR A 650 -11.67 2.90 11.67
N SER A 651 -10.48 2.76 12.25
CA SER A 651 -9.62 3.91 12.57
C SER A 651 -8.17 3.60 12.20
N THR A 652 -7.52 4.55 11.55
CA THR A 652 -6.09 4.46 11.25
C THR A 652 -5.23 5.18 12.27
N SER A 653 -5.84 5.73 13.32
CA SER A 653 -5.18 6.55 14.34
C SER A 653 -5.57 6.06 15.73
N TYR A 654 -4.58 5.74 16.54
CA TYR A 654 -4.74 5.11 17.85
C TYR A 654 -4.06 5.97 18.90
N ALA A 655 -4.78 6.33 19.95
CA ALA A 655 -4.27 7.17 21.03
C ALA A 655 -3.79 6.31 22.21
N PHE A 656 -2.56 6.58 22.66
CA PHE A 656 -1.94 5.90 23.79
C PHE A 656 -1.45 6.93 24.81
N PRO A 657 -2.17 7.09 25.93
CA PRO A 657 -1.61 7.76 27.09
C PRO A 657 -0.45 6.96 27.69
N PHE A 658 0.65 7.62 28.03
CA PHE A 658 1.80 7.05 28.71
C PHE A 658 2.34 8.02 29.76
N GLY A 659 2.62 7.53 30.97
CA GLY A 659 3.15 8.32 32.07
C GLY A 659 2.91 7.65 33.42
N VAL A 660 3.02 8.40 34.52
CA VAL A 660 2.81 7.85 35.88
C VAL A 660 1.33 7.59 36.14
N THR A 661 1.02 6.46 36.80
CA THR A 661 -0.34 6.05 37.16
C THR A 661 -1.08 7.15 37.92
N ARG A 662 -2.37 7.35 37.61
CA ARG A 662 -3.26 8.41 38.11
C ARG A 662 -3.62 8.30 39.61
N SER A 663 -2.64 8.09 40.47
CA SER A 663 -2.78 8.11 41.92
C SER A 663 -1.98 9.28 42.49
N ALA A 664 -2.64 10.44 42.64
CA ALA A 664 -2.30 11.57 43.52
C ALA A 664 -0.83 11.75 43.95
N ASP A 665 0.12 11.70 43.01
CA ASP A 665 1.53 11.98 43.29
C ASP A 665 1.87 13.31 42.59
N PRO A 666 2.03 14.40 43.36
CA PRO A 666 2.32 15.71 42.79
C PRO A 666 3.72 15.67 42.17
N GLY A 667 3.82 15.80 40.85
CA GLY A 667 5.09 16.08 40.17
C GLY A 667 5.40 15.30 38.88
N ILE A 668 4.61 14.30 38.49
CA ILE A 668 4.93 13.49 37.30
C ILE A 668 3.70 13.33 36.39
N GLY A 669 3.75 13.97 35.22
CA GLY A 669 2.67 14.00 34.24
C GLY A 669 2.56 12.76 33.35
N TRP A 670 1.57 12.79 32.44
CA TRP A 670 1.44 11.82 31.35
C TRP A 670 1.13 12.50 30.03
N ASN A 671 1.59 11.89 28.94
CA ASN A 671 1.42 12.37 27.57
C ASN A 671 0.50 11.46 26.77
N ARG A 672 -0.30 12.05 25.88
CA ARG A 672 -1.06 11.34 24.85
C ARG A 672 -0.22 11.23 23.58
N PHE A 673 0.11 10.01 23.16
CA PHE A 673 0.78 9.74 21.88
C PHE A 673 -0.23 9.24 20.85
N LEU A 674 -0.19 9.80 19.65
CA LEU A 674 -1.02 9.38 18.52
C LEU A 674 -0.18 8.51 17.59
N VAL A 675 -0.56 7.23 17.48
CA VAL A 675 0.03 6.27 16.56
C VAL A 675 -0.88 6.14 15.35
N THR A 676 -0.44 6.67 14.21
CA THR A 676 -1.14 6.52 12.95
C THR A 676 -0.56 5.34 12.19
N LEU A 677 -1.39 4.37 11.83
CA LEU A 677 -1.03 3.31 10.91
C LEU A 677 -1.24 3.80 9.48
N SER A 678 -0.30 3.52 8.57
CA SER A 678 -0.38 3.78 7.13
C SER A 678 -0.38 2.49 6.33
N PRO A 679 -1.15 2.37 5.23
CA PRO A 679 -1.01 1.22 4.35
C PRO A 679 0.44 1.18 3.83
N MET A 680 1.05 -0.01 3.82
CA MET A 680 2.29 -0.18 3.08
C MET A 680 1.99 0.01 1.59
N LEU A 681 2.91 0.68 0.88
CA LEU A 681 2.85 0.75 -0.58
C LEU A 681 2.97 -0.67 -1.11
N ARG A 682 1.85 -1.30 -1.50
CA ARG A 682 1.86 -2.52 -2.29
C ARG A 682 2.81 -2.31 -3.45
N ASP A 683 3.76 -3.22 -3.69
CA ASP A 683 4.57 -3.09 -4.89
C ASP A 683 3.66 -3.32 -6.10
N VAL A 684 3.80 -2.49 -7.11
CA VAL A 684 2.93 -2.52 -8.30
C VAL A 684 3.79 -2.49 -9.55
N PRO A 685 3.32 -3.08 -10.65
CA PRO A 685 3.96 -2.90 -11.94
C PRO A 685 4.16 -1.42 -12.29
N LYS A 686 5.28 -1.11 -12.95
CA LYS A 686 5.71 0.25 -13.25
C LYS A 686 6.10 0.43 -14.71
N VAL A 687 6.03 1.65 -15.22
CA VAL A 687 6.55 2.03 -16.54
C VAL A 687 7.89 2.73 -16.38
N THR A 688 8.98 2.02 -16.65
CA THR A 688 10.34 2.56 -16.57
C THR A 688 10.80 3.05 -17.93
N THR A 689 11.45 4.22 -17.98
CA THR A 689 12.04 4.77 -19.21
C THR A 689 13.55 4.86 -19.06
N THR A 690 14.30 4.32 -20.03
CA THR A 690 15.77 4.41 -20.06
C THR A 690 16.23 5.77 -20.61
N SER A 691 17.50 6.11 -20.42
CA SER A 691 18.09 7.32 -21.01
C SER A 691 18.04 7.36 -22.54
N ALA A 692 17.95 6.21 -23.19
CA ALA A 692 17.82 6.07 -24.64
C ALA A 692 16.36 6.22 -25.13
N GLY A 693 15.39 6.43 -24.24
CA GLY A 693 13.97 6.57 -24.58
C GLY A 693 13.21 5.25 -24.73
N ALA A 694 13.84 4.11 -24.42
CA ALA A 694 13.13 2.82 -24.39
C ALA A 694 12.29 2.71 -23.12
N GLN A 695 11.04 2.26 -23.26
CA GLN A 695 10.07 2.12 -22.18
C GLN A 695 9.74 0.65 -21.93
N PHE A 696 9.68 0.27 -20.66
CA PHE A 696 9.43 -1.09 -20.21
C PHE A 696 8.37 -1.10 -19.13
N LEU A 697 7.50 -2.10 -19.18
CA LEU A 697 6.69 -2.53 -18.04
C LEU A 697 7.59 -3.37 -17.13
N ASP A 698 7.92 -2.83 -15.96
CA ASP A 698 8.63 -3.54 -14.89
C ASP A 698 7.60 -4.31 -14.06
N LEU A 699 7.69 -5.64 -14.12
CA LEU A 699 6.88 -6.62 -13.44
C LEU A 699 7.57 -7.16 -12.18
N GLN A 700 8.61 -6.48 -11.65
CA GLN A 700 9.27 -6.88 -10.40
C GLN A 700 8.27 -7.16 -9.26
N ALA A 701 7.21 -6.35 -9.18
CA ALA A 701 6.13 -6.51 -8.20
C ALA A 701 5.38 -7.85 -8.28
N LEU A 702 5.50 -8.59 -9.39
CA LEU A 702 4.87 -9.90 -9.57
C LEU A 702 5.77 -11.05 -9.11
N GLU A 703 7.05 -10.81 -8.81
CA GLU A 703 8.01 -11.83 -8.36
C GLU A 703 8.08 -13.08 -9.27
N LEU A 704 8.02 -12.89 -10.59
CA LEU A 704 8.16 -13.98 -11.56
C LEU A 704 9.63 -14.43 -11.68
N ASN A 705 9.87 -15.70 -12.00
CA ASN A 705 11.23 -16.25 -12.07
C ASN A 705 12.05 -15.68 -13.24
N ASP A 706 11.45 -15.67 -14.44
CA ASP A 706 12.17 -15.43 -15.70
C ASP A 706 11.66 -14.21 -16.48
N LEU A 707 10.63 -13.51 -15.99
CA LEU A 707 10.05 -12.34 -16.65
C LEU A 707 9.97 -11.14 -15.72
N ARG A 708 10.83 -10.15 -15.97
CA ARG A 708 10.78 -8.86 -15.27
C ARG A 708 10.35 -7.70 -16.16
N TYR A 709 10.91 -7.60 -17.36
CA TYR A 709 10.68 -6.44 -18.23
C TYR A 709 9.95 -6.85 -19.50
N VAL A 710 8.85 -6.15 -19.80
CA VAL A 710 8.18 -6.25 -21.10
C VAL A 710 8.36 -4.93 -21.84
N ARG A 711 8.93 -4.97 -23.04
CA ARG A 711 9.17 -3.76 -23.84
C ARG A 711 7.85 -3.15 -24.32
N LEU A 712 7.67 -1.85 -24.13
CA LEU A 712 6.42 -1.11 -24.43
C LEU A 712 6.47 -0.30 -25.74
N ASN A 713 7.64 0.25 -26.09
CA ASN A 713 7.85 0.98 -27.34
C ASN A 713 9.00 0.38 -28.14
N SER A 714 9.06 0.70 -29.43
CA SER A 714 10.14 0.26 -30.31
C SER A 714 10.74 1.42 -31.06
N LEU A 715 12.07 1.50 -31.02
CA LEU A 715 12.86 2.52 -31.73
C LEU A 715 13.28 2.04 -33.12
N PHE A 716 12.90 0.80 -33.46
CA PHE A 716 13.19 0.10 -34.70
C PHE A 716 12.54 0.73 -35.95
N ALA A 717 11.39 1.40 -35.82
CA ALA A 717 10.60 1.77 -36.99
C ALA A 717 11.32 2.69 -37.98
N ALA A 718 12.17 3.61 -37.52
CA ALA A 718 12.93 4.48 -38.41
C ALA A 718 13.90 3.68 -39.30
N GLU A 719 14.59 2.69 -38.73
CA GLU A 719 15.48 1.78 -39.46
C GLU A 719 14.69 0.93 -40.46
N LEU A 720 13.53 0.43 -40.03
CA LEU A 720 12.65 -0.36 -40.88
C LEU A 720 12.15 0.45 -42.09
N VAL A 721 11.72 1.69 -41.90
CA VAL A 721 11.29 2.60 -42.97
C VAL A 721 12.46 2.91 -43.90
N ALA A 722 13.66 3.15 -43.38
CA ALA A 722 14.86 3.35 -44.19
C ALA A 722 15.18 2.14 -45.08
N LYS A 723 15.06 0.92 -44.55
CA LYS A 723 15.25 -0.32 -45.32
C LYS A 723 14.13 -0.55 -46.34
N ALA A 724 12.88 -0.25 -45.99
CA ALA A 724 11.73 -0.37 -46.89
C ALA A 724 11.76 0.63 -48.05
N ALA A 725 12.40 1.78 -47.86
CA ALA A 725 12.67 2.74 -48.93
C ALA A 725 13.60 2.16 -49.99
N PHE A 726 14.50 1.23 -49.62
CA PHE A 726 15.36 0.52 -50.56
C PHE A 726 14.60 -0.61 -51.27
N SER A 727 14.06 -1.58 -50.51
CA SER A 727 13.22 -2.65 -51.06
C SER A 727 12.37 -3.33 -49.98
N VAL A 728 11.28 -3.98 -50.39
CA VAL A 728 10.48 -4.83 -49.48
C VAL A 728 11.32 -5.98 -48.93
N GLU A 729 12.18 -6.57 -49.77
CA GLU A 729 13.05 -7.66 -49.37
C GLU A 729 14.03 -7.23 -48.27
N ALA A 730 14.62 -6.03 -48.37
CA ALA A 730 15.48 -5.50 -47.32
C ALA A 730 14.70 -5.29 -46.01
N ALA A 731 13.47 -4.77 -46.07
CA ALA A 731 12.62 -4.58 -44.89
C ALA A 731 12.21 -5.90 -44.21
N LEU A 732 11.98 -6.97 -44.98
CA LEU A 732 11.57 -8.27 -44.47
C LEU A 732 12.74 -9.25 -44.20
N SER A 733 13.98 -8.81 -44.42
CA SER A 733 15.16 -9.66 -44.32
C SER A 733 15.45 -10.19 -42.91
N TRP A 734 16.20 -11.29 -42.84
CA TRP A 734 16.70 -11.86 -41.57
C TRP A 734 17.48 -10.83 -40.74
N GLU A 735 18.32 -10.03 -41.39
CA GLU A 735 19.14 -9.00 -40.76
C GLU A 735 18.27 -7.91 -40.10
N THR A 736 17.18 -7.51 -40.74
CA THR A 736 16.24 -6.51 -40.20
C THR A 736 15.55 -7.01 -38.93
N GLN A 737 15.29 -8.31 -38.83
CA GLN A 737 14.75 -8.92 -37.61
C GLN A 737 15.79 -9.03 -36.47
N HIS A 738 17.07 -8.75 -36.76
CA HIS A 738 18.17 -8.73 -35.79
C HIS A 738 18.65 -7.32 -35.48
N THR A 739 17.96 -6.28 -35.97
CA THR A 739 18.25 -4.90 -35.58
C THR A 739 18.21 -4.79 -34.06
N GLU A 740 19.31 -4.28 -33.51
CA GLU A 740 19.48 -4.12 -32.07
C GLU A 740 18.64 -2.95 -31.56
N GLU A 741 18.04 -3.15 -30.40
CA GLU A 741 17.34 -2.14 -29.66
C GLU A 741 17.98 -1.94 -28.27
N PRO A 742 17.80 -0.76 -27.63
CA PRO A 742 18.38 -0.49 -26.32
C PRO A 742 18.04 -1.56 -25.27
N PRO A 743 19.00 -1.87 -24.36
CA PRO A 743 18.83 -2.85 -23.30
C PRO A 743 17.71 -2.47 -22.32
N ALA A 744 17.18 -3.50 -21.64
CA ALA A 744 16.36 -3.33 -20.46
C ALA A 744 17.16 -2.67 -19.31
N PRO A 745 16.49 -2.02 -18.34
CA PRO A 745 17.17 -1.42 -17.19
C PRO A 745 18.06 -2.43 -16.46
N GLY A 746 19.32 -2.05 -16.21
CA GLY A 746 20.32 -2.91 -15.55
C GLY A 746 21.07 -3.86 -16.49
N ALA A 747 20.62 -4.04 -17.74
CA ALA A 747 21.38 -4.76 -18.76
C ALA A 747 22.31 -3.81 -19.52
N SER A 748 23.45 -4.33 -19.99
CA SER A 748 24.46 -3.54 -20.72
C SER A 748 24.46 -3.80 -22.22
N GLN A 749 23.94 -4.95 -22.67
CA GLN A 749 24.00 -5.38 -24.07
C GLN A 749 22.68 -5.06 -24.77
N PRO A 750 22.72 -4.39 -25.94
CA PRO A 750 21.57 -4.28 -26.82
C PRO A 750 20.98 -5.66 -27.12
N VAL A 751 19.67 -5.70 -27.37
CA VAL A 751 18.95 -6.93 -27.69
C VAL A 751 18.22 -6.75 -29.02
N PRO A 752 18.11 -7.81 -29.86
CA PRO A 752 17.31 -7.75 -31.07
C PRO A 752 15.85 -7.35 -30.81
N VAL A 753 15.18 -6.78 -31.82
CA VAL A 753 13.75 -6.39 -31.76
C VAL A 753 12.85 -7.41 -31.07
N ASP A 754 11.98 -6.99 -30.16
CA ASP A 754 11.22 -7.93 -29.31
C ASP A 754 9.90 -8.39 -29.97
N PHE A 755 9.86 -9.64 -30.45
CA PHE A 755 8.65 -10.27 -31.01
C PHE A 755 7.60 -10.67 -29.97
N ASN A 756 7.94 -10.65 -28.68
CA ASN A 756 7.06 -10.97 -27.56
C ASN A 756 6.70 -9.73 -26.71
N GLY A 757 7.23 -8.56 -27.08
CA GLY A 757 6.91 -7.29 -26.44
C GLY A 757 5.57 -6.71 -26.90
N ALA A 758 5.26 -5.50 -26.45
CA ALA A 758 4.00 -4.82 -26.78
C ALA A 758 3.82 -4.55 -28.29
N ASN A 759 4.91 -4.48 -29.06
CA ASN A 759 4.86 -4.33 -30.51
C ASN A 759 5.00 -5.65 -31.28
N GLY A 760 5.13 -6.78 -30.57
CA GLY A 760 5.32 -8.11 -31.15
C GLY A 760 4.28 -8.48 -32.19
N ARG A 761 3.00 -8.13 -31.93
CA ARG A 761 1.90 -8.36 -32.88
C ARG A 761 2.15 -7.72 -34.26
N TYR A 762 2.68 -6.50 -34.30
CA TYR A 762 3.01 -5.82 -35.56
C TYR A 762 4.20 -6.47 -36.27
N PHE A 763 5.18 -6.98 -35.49
CA PHE A 763 6.31 -7.72 -36.06
C PHE A 763 5.88 -9.06 -36.66
N TRP A 764 5.01 -9.80 -35.97
CA TRP A 764 4.38 -11.00 -36.53
C TRP A 764 3.58 -10.69 -37.79
N GLU A 765 2.82 -9.59 -37.78
CA GLU A 765 2.08 -9.14 -38.95
C GLU A 765 2.99 -8.85 -40.15
N LEU A 766 4.10 -8.16 -39.92
CA LEU A 766 5.02 -7.76 -40.97
C LEU A 766 5.85 -8.93 -41.50
N PHE A 767 6.47 -9.72 -40.63
CA PHE A 767 7.47 -10.72 -41.02
C PHE A 767 6.86 -12.09 -41.34
N PHE A 768 5.68 -12.41 -40.82
CA PHE A 768 5.04 -13.71 -41.01
C PHE A 768 3.70 -13.60 -41.74
N HIS A 769 2.73 -12.87 -41.18
CA HIS A 769 1.36 -12.90 -41.68
C HIS A 769 1.19 -12.21 -43.03
N ALA A 770 1.87 -11.08 -43.27
CA ALA A 770 1.80 -10.39 -44.55
C ALA A 770 2.42 -11.22 -45.68
N PRO A 771 3.64 -11.80 -45.54
CA PRO A 771 4.16 -12.73 -46.54
C PRO A 771 3.28 -13.96 -46.76
N HIS A 772 2.70 -14.53 -45.69
CA HIS A 772 1.79 -15.68 -45.81
C HIS A 772 0.50 -15.31 -46.56
N LEU A 773 -0.09 -14.15 -46.27
CA LEU A 773 -1.27 -13.64 -46.96
C LEU A 773 -1.01 -13.45 -48.46
N VAL A 774 0.11 -12.81 -48.82
CA VAL A 774 0.47 -12.60 -50.23
C VAL A 774 0.69 -13.93 -50.93
N ALA A 775 1.42 -14.87 -50.32
CA ALA A 775 1.65 -16.20 -50.87
C ALA A 775 0.35 -16.97 -51.11
N ARG A 776 -0.54 -17.02 -50.10
CA ARG A 776 -1.88 -17.65 -50.20
C ARG A 776 -2.71 -17.05 -51.32
N ARG A 777 -2.69 -15.73 -51.46
CA ARG A 777 -3.46 -15.03 -52.48
C ARG A 777 -2.90 -15.29 -53.88
N LEU A 778 -1.59 -15.22 -54.09
CA LEU A 778 -0.94 -15.60 -55.36
C LEU A 778 -1.24 -17.06 -55.73
N HIS A 779 -1.16 -17.97 -54.75
CA HIS A 779 -1.52 -19.37 -54.93
C HIS A 779 -2.99 -19.53 -55.37
N SER A 780 -3.92 -18.77 -54.75
CA SER A 780 -5.34 -18.76 -55.14
C SER A 780 -5.59 -18.20 -56.56
N GLU A 781 -4.67 -17.39 -57.08
CA GLU A 781 -4.69 -16.85 -58.44
C GLU A 781 -3.94 -17.72 -59.45
N PHE A 782 -3.48 -18.90 -59.04
CA PHE A 782 -2.68 -19.83 -59.83
C PHE A 782 -1.27 -19.31 -60.20
N ASP A 783 -0.79 -18.25 -59.52
CA ASP A 783 0.60 -17.79 -59.63
C ASP A 783 1.49 -18.51 -58.60
N TYR A 784 1.77 -19.78 -58.90
CA TYR A 784 2.54 -20.66 -58.02
C TYR A 784 3.99 -20.21 -57.83
N LEU A 785 4.62 -19.66 -58.87
CA LEU A 785 6.01 -19.20 -58.79
C LEU A 785 6.11 -17.94 -57.92
N GLY A 786 5.16 -17.01 -58.08
CA GLY A 786 5.03 -15.86 -57.20
C GLY A 786 4.79 -16.29 -55.75
N ALA A 787 3.86 -17.23 -55.54
CA ALA A 787 3.56 -17.78 -54.20
C ALA A 787 4.81 -18.42 -53.57
N GLU A 788 5.55 -19.24 -54.32
CA GLU A 788 6.79 -19.87 -53.87
C GLU A 788 7.81 -18.82 -53.41
N THR A 789 8.00 -17.75 -54.19
CA THR A 789 8.91 -16.65 -53.85
C THR A 789 8.50 -15.97 -52.54
N TRP A 790 7.21 -15.86 -52.24
CA TRP A 790 6.71 -15.30 -50.98
C TRP A 790 6.81 -16.28 -49.81
N TYR A 791 6.55 -17.57 -50.02
CA TYR A 791 6.81 -18.59 -49.00
C TYR A 791 8.30 -18.68 -48.64
N GLN A 792 9.21 -18.50 -49.60
CA GLN A 792 10.67 -18.45 -49.37
C GLN A 792 11.12 -17.30 -48.46
N ARG A 793 10.27 -16.28 -48.23
CA ARG A 793 10.53 -15.25 -47.21
C ARG A 793 10.26 -15.74 -45.78
N ILE A 794 9.50 -16.83 -45.63
CA ILE A 794 9.20 -17.48 -44.34
C ILE A 794 10.02 -18.77 -44.17
N PHE A 795 10.05 -19.60 -45.20
CA PHE A 795 10.74 -20.90 -45.24
C PHE A 795 11.49 -21.05 -46.56
N ASN A 796 12.82 -21.01 -46.52
CA ASN A 796 13.66 -21.14 -47.71
C ASN A 796 14.49 -22.42 -47.65
N PRO A 797 14.12 -23.50 -48.37
CA PRO A 797 14.89 -24.73 -48.37
C PRO A 797 16.22 -24.63 -49.13
N LEU A 798 16.44 -23.57 -49.91
CA LEU A 798 17.61 -23.37 -50.76
C LEU A 798 18.75 -22.65 -50.04
N THR A 799 18.43 -21.87 -49.01
CA THR A 799 19.38 -20.99 -48.32
C THR A 799 19.30 -21.20 -46.83
N ARG A 800 20.44 -21.50 -46.20
CA ARG A 800 20.53 -21.53 -44.73
C ARG A 800 20.74 -20.12 -44.18
N ILE A 801 19.94 -19.75 -43.19
CA ILE A 801 20.11 -18.51 -42.41
C ILE A 801 21.19 -18.68 -41.33
N GLN A 802 21.68 -17.56 -40.81
CA GLN A 802 22.58 -17.55 -39.66
C GLN A 802 21.84 -18.07 -38.41
N PRO A 803 22.44 -18.94 -37.59
CA PRO A 803 21.85 -19.38 -36.32
C PRO A 803 21.59 -18.19 -35.37
N LEU A 804 20.59 -18.35 -34.50
CA LEU A 804 20.34 -17.41 -33.40
C LEU A 804 21.52 -17.38 -32.42
N ASP A 805 21.64 -16.30 -31.66
CA ASP A 805 22.60 -16.16 -30.56
C ASP A 805 21.87 -15.95 -29.22
N PRO A 806 22.01 -16.87 -28.24
CA PRO A 806 22.69 -18.16 -28.35
C PRO A 806 21.94 -19.15 -29.27
N PRO A 807 22.64 -20.11 -29.89
CA PRO A 807 22.00 -21.06 -30.79
C PRO A 807 21.10 -22.02 -30.00
N PRO A 808 19.88 -22.34 -30.52
CA PRO A 808 19.01 -23.33 -29.91
C PRO A 808 19.62 -24.74 -29.99
N ALA A 809 19.13 -25.66 -29.13
CA ALA A 809 19.57 -27.05 -29.12
C ALA A 809 19.28 -27.79 -30.45
N VAL A 810 18.22 -27.39 -31.14
CA VAL A 810 17.86 -27.87 -32.49
C VAL A 810 17.95 -26.69 -33.44
N ASP A 811 18.74 -26.84 -34.49
CA ASP A 811 18.92 -25.83 -35.53
C ASP A 811 17.74 -25.81 -36.51
N PHE A 812 17.20 -24.63 -36.75
CA PHE A 812 16.06 -24.37 -37.62
C PHE A 812 16.47 -23.50 -38.83
N ALA A 813 17.62 -23.82 -39.42
CA ALA A 813 18.35 -23.01 -40.40
C ALA A 813 17.62 -22.61 -41.70
N TYR A 814 16.40 -23.09 -41.96
CA TYR A 814 15.64 -22.75 -43.17
C TYR A 814 14.44 -21.84 -42.89
N TRP A 815 14.22 -21.47 -41.62
CA TRP A 815 13.11 -20.64 -41.18
C TRP A 815 13.53 -19.18 -41.08
N CYS A 816 13.16 -18.38 -42.07
CA CYS A 816 13.56 -16.98 -42.25
C CYS A 816 12.85 -15.98 -41.32
N VAL A 817 11.94 -16.45 -40.47
CA VAL A 817 11.25 -15.64 -39.45
C VAL A 817 11.81 -15.99 -38.08
N ARG A 818 12.35 -14.99 -37.37
CA ARG A 818 13.17 -15.20 -36.16
C ARG A 818 12.46 -16.01 -35.06
N PRO A 819 11.18 -15.76 -34.72
CA PRO A 819 10.45 -16.65 -33.82
C PRO A 819 10.32 -18.11 -34.28
N LEU A 820 10.25 -18.38 -35.58
CA LEU A 820 10.16 -19.76 -36.10
C LEU A 820 11.49 -20.52 -35.99
N ALA A 821 12.60 -19.80 -35.81
CA ALA A 821 13.90 -20.36 -35.50
C ALA A 821 14.09 -20.68 -34.01
N GLN A 822 13.07 -20.48 -33.17
CA GLN A 822 13.08 -20.82 -31.74
C GLN A 822 12.45 -22.19 -31.47
N PRO A 823 12.82 -22.86 -30.36
CA PRO A 823 12.13 -24.06 -29.91
C PRO A 823 10.72 -23.75 -29.39
N ASP A 824 9.87 -24.77 -29.37
CA ASP A 824 8.53 -24.67 -28.80
C ASP A 824 8.56 -24.48 -27.28
N ARG A 825 7.58 -23.76 -26.74
CA ARG A 825 7.44 -23.52 -25.29
C ARG A 825 6.04 -23.92 -24.80
N PRO A 826 5.73 -25.23 -24.69
CA PRO A 826 4.37 -25.69 -24.39
C PRO A 826 3.89 -25.34 -22.98
N ALA A 827 4.80 -25.17 -22.02
CA ALA A 827 4.46 -24.77 -20.65
C ALA A 827 3.87 -23.35 -20.56
N GLU A 828 4.00 -22.56 -21.62
CA GLU A 828 3.55 -21.17 -21.70
C GLU A 828 2.23 -21.02 -22.48
N GLN A 829 1.50 -22.12 -22.71
CA GLN A 829 0.17 -22.07 -23.30
C GLN A 829 -0.77 -21.29 -22.35
N PHE A 830 -1.16 -20.09 -22.76
CA PHE A 830 -2.06 -19.20 -22.01
C PHE A 830 -3.49 -19.77 -22.07
N PHE A 831 -3.87 -20.54 -21.06
CA PHE A 831 -5.18 -21.20 -20.99
C PHE A 831 -6.29 -20.32 -20.39
N GLY A 832 -5.99 -19.10 -19.90
CA GLY A 832 -6.92 -18.31 -19.06
C GLY A 832 -7.83 -17.30 -19.76
N LEU A 833 -7.70 -17.06 -21.07
CA LEU A 833 -8.58 -16.11 -21.78
C LEU A 833 -9.70 -16.88 -22.50
N GLY A 834 -10.77 -17.13 -21.75
CA GLY A 834 -11.89 -17.95 -22.17
C GLY A 834 -12.54 -17.56 -23.50
N GLY A 835 -12.99 -18.60 -24.21
CA GLY A 835 -14.03 -18.52 -25.22
C GLY A 835 -13.60 -18.12 -26.63
N LEU A 836 -12.52 -18.71 -27.16
CA LEU A 836 -12.28 -19.15 -28.56
C LEU A 836 -10.80 -19.52 -28.67
N ARG A 837 -10.48 -20.80 -28.92
CA ARG A 837 -9.09 -21.23 -29.11
C ARG A 837 -8.60 -20.64 -30.42
N ASP A 838 -7.82 -19.57 -30.34
CA ASP A 838 -7.18 -18.94 -31.48
C ASP A 838 -5.94 -19.76 -31.88
N PRO A 839 -5.93 -20.42 -33.07
CA PRO A 839 -4.80 -21.23 -33.49
C PRO A 839 -3.51 -20.42 -33.64
N ASP A 840 -3.61 -19.15 -34.05
CA ASP A 840 -2.47 -18.25 -34.17
C ASP A 840 -1.88 -17.90 -32.78
N ALA A 841 -2.75 -17.75 -31.77
CA ALA A 841 -2.33 -17.51 -30.38
C ALA A 841 -1.50 -18.68 -29.82
N ILE A 842 -1.90 -19.93 -30.12
CA ILE A 842 -1.13 -21.13 -29.73
C ILE A 842 0.20 -21.17 -30.48
N ALA A 843 0.18 -20.89 -31.79
CA ALA A 843 1.35 -20.95 -32.65
C ALA A 843 2.41 -19.88 -32.33
N TYR A 844 2.06 -18.77 -31.66
CA TYR A 844 3.05 -17.80 -31.17
C TYR A 844 3.96 -18.39 -30.07
N SER A 845 3.44 -19.24 -29.18
CA SER A 845 4.23 -19.90 -28.12
C SER A 845 4.81 -21.25 -28.57
N VAL A 846 4.17 -21.89 -29.56
CA VAL A 846 4.56 -23.19 -30.12
C VAL A 846 4.77 -23.03 -31.64
N PRO A 847 5.88 -22.39 -32.07
CA PRO A 847 6.13 -22.08 -33.48
C PRO A 847 6.21 -23.31 -34.41
N SER A 848 6.33 -24.55 -33.90
CA SER A 848 6.18 -25.75 -34.73
C SER A 848 4.85 -25.83 -35.48
N HIS A 849 3.76 -25.29 -34.94
CA HIS A 849 2.49 -25.27 -35.65
C HIS A 849 2.52 -24.37 -36.89
N TYR A 850 3.08 -23.16 -36.79
CA TYR A 850 3.33 -22.32 -37.97
C TYR A 850 4.28 -23.00 -38.96
N ARG A 851 5.33 -23.66 -38.46
CA ARG A 851 6.26 -24.39 -39.33
C ARG A 851 5.58 -25.50 -40.12
N LYS A 852 4.75 -26.31 -39.47
CA LYS A 852 3.98 -27.36 -40.15
C LYS A 852 3.01 -26.78 -41.17
N ALA A 853 2.28 -25.72 -40.82
CA ALA A 853 1.32 -25.07 -41.71
C ALA A 853 2.01 -24.52 -42.96
N ILE A 854 3.07 -23.73 -42.79
CA ILE A 854 3.82 -23.15 -43.91
C ILE A 854 4.51 -24.22 -44.76
N PHE A 855 5.11 -25.24 -44.15
CA PHE A 855 5.73 -26.33 -44.91
C PHE A 855 4.70 -27.08 -45.76
N THR A 856 3.51 -27.34 -45.19
CA THR A 856 2.42 -28.00 -45.90
C THR A 856 1.90 -27.14 -47.05
N ASP A 857 1.77 -25.83 -46.83
CA ASP A 857 1.33 -24.89 -47.87
C ASP A 857 2.39 -24.69 -48.96
N TYR A 858 3.69 -24.75 -48.65
CA TYR A 858 4.78 -24.68 -49.63
C TYR A 858 4.83 -25.91 -50.55
N LEU A 859 4.41 -27.08 -50.06
CA LEU A 859 4.40 -28.34 -50.84
C LEU A 859 3.18 -28.51 -51.75
N LYS A 860 2.09 -27.78 -51.48
CA LYS A 860 0.87 -27.81 -52.29
C LYS A 860 1.03 -26.93 -53.53
#